data_AF-B8BWU1-F1
#
_entry.id   AF-B8BWU1-F1
#
_cell.length_a   1.000
_cell.length_b   1.000
_cell.length_c   1.000
_cell.angle_alpha   90.00
_cell.angle_beta   90.00
_cell.angle_gamma   90.00
#
_symmetry.space_group_name_H-M   'P 1'
#
loop_
_entity.id
_entity.type
_entity.pdbx_description
1 polymer ?
#
loop_
_entity_poly.entity_id
_entity_poly.type
_entity_poly.pdbx_seq_one_letter_code
_entity_poly.pdbx_strand_id
1 'polypeptide(L)'
;MNSRISSKQQRHRHNHRRRATTRSSSHITALLLAITTTTFVITTSSAGWVDPETPDEYLTVKSLFEEDEREYELSKLHSLSPPHNATQVFSDEFEQDGRSFEDGSDPRWTAIDKNDYTNEALHFYRPENVRTTNGVLNITTIQKSNKYKAFDEDKLKYYADAKHIQSGMVQGWNKFCMTGGIIEFSAKLPGDPKTGGLWPALWMLGNLARATYVGSSNFIWPFSYDSCDEKNRLSQQISACSKVGHYGMKPGVGRGSPEIDILEAMMGGDEKLPSTNVTRPYFSTSLQIAPGLDSNRPNLGKLPKKGHWYEGLEYGNGTQLNPFFYGVTLVHEPKQFTYQSDAISANTHISKSFFTSHHKYRVEWDPPNEDGSEGYLKWYLDGKFIYGIHGSNLKLTGTEIPSEPMYLLMNTAVASSWGFPKPCPEGSSFEIDYVRAYQAKGEPKHILGCSTEERPTSRFIQGHKEDYMNTIDGQKEPLLAIQRGGGYCETNEDCGYPTKGECSGNKRCACQDNFTGPKCLSHAGFDDTSPPVEDIGFDRMRMSPAFLVMVFSALMAFVLFVGIIVFKRRKQVEEYEQLPSADNVARLDGDNMARVMQMQQQQQSGVQQGELSYQQSGGGPPPYDPMGAAATDKTVTYCMIDGRLLDE
;
A
#
# COMPACT_ATOMS: atom_id res chain seq x y z
N MET A 1 22.12 -44.01 61.99
CA MET A 1 22.91 -45.26 62.16
C MET A 1 23.76 -45.42 60.91
N ASN A 2 25.03 -44.97 60.95
CA ASN A 2 26.27 -45.78 60.89
C ASN A 2 26.30 -46.72 59.66
N SER A 3 27.32 -46.79 58.79
CA SER A 3 28.77 -46.51 58.86
C SER A 3 29.33 -46.66 57.42
N ARG A 4 30.28 -45.83 56.91
CA ARG A 4 31.76 -46.09 56.82
C ARG A 4 32.11 -47.49 56.25
N ILE A 5 33.09 -47.75 55.35
CA ILE A 5 34.35 -47.09 54.97
C ILE A 5 35.10 -47.97 53.91
N SER A 6 35.98 -47.35 53.09
CA SER A 6 37.27 -47.87 52.52
C SER A 6 37.29 -48.99 51.46
N SER A 7 38.33 -49.17 50.61
CA SER A 7 39.43 -48.37 50.00
C SER A 7 40.35 -49.35 49.21
N LYS A 8 41.24 -48.80 48.37
CA LYS A 8 42.47 -49.38 47.74
C LYS A 8 42.26 -50.24 46.47
N GLN A 9 42.81 -49.96 45.28
CA GLN A 9 44.10 -49.41 44.77
C GLN A 9 45.21 -50.47 44.57
N GLN A 10 45.66 -50.65 43.31
CA GLN A 10 47.05 -50.83 42.78
C GLN A 10 47.07 -51.70 41.49
N ARG A 11 47.55 -51.17 40.33
CA ARG A 11 48.92 -51.26 39.70
C ARG A 11 49.26 -52.69 39.21
N HIS A 12 49.85 -53.00 38.05
CA HIS A 12 50.82 -52.33 37.15
C HIS A 12 51.03 -53.17 35.84
N ARG A 13 51.40 -52.50 34.71
CA ARG A 13 52.44 -52.80 33.66
C ARG A 13 52.56 -54.23 33.03
N HIS A 14 53.02 -54.49 31.78
CA HIS A 14 53.62 -53.75 30.65
C HIS A 14 53.68 -54.65 29.38
N ASN A 15 53.68 -54.01 28.20
CA ASN A 15 54.49 -54.25 26.97
C ASN A 15 54.26 -55.39 25.93
N HIS A 16 53.96 -54.92 24.70
CA HIS A 16 54.75 -55.00 23.44
C HIS A 16 54.25 -55.80 22.20
N ARG A 17 54.11 -55.01 21.10
CA ARG A 17 54.50 -55.20 19.67
C ARG A 17 53.59 -55.91 18.63
N ARG A 18 53.16 -55.10 17.63
CA ARG A 18 53.16 -55.23 16.12
C ARG A 18 52.53 -56.50 15.48
N ARG A 19 51.77 -56.51 14.36
CA ARG A 19 51.34 -55.55 13.31
C ARG A 19 50.17 -56.18 12.50
N ALA A 20 49.16 -55.37 12.13
CA ALA A 20 48.25 -55.41 10.96
C ALA A 20 47.50 -56.70 10.51
N THR A 21 46.16 -56.71 10.51
CA THR A 21 45.27 -56.39 9.35
C THR A 21 43.78 -56.71 9.64
N THR A 22 42.91 -55.87 9.09
CA THR A 22 41.51 -56.09 8.62
C THR A 22 40.37 -56.48 9.56
N ARG A 23 39.39 -55.56 9.55
CA ARG A 23 37.91 -55.73 9.48
C ARG A 23 37.12 -56.05 10.76
N SER A 24 36.24 -55.08 11.04
CA SER A 24 34.89 -55.21 11.60
C SER A 24 34.69 -55.28 13.12
N SER A 25 33.68 -54.52 13.53
CA SER A 25 32.89 -54.60 14.74
C SER A 25 33.40 -53.87 16.00
N SER A 26 32.53 -52.95 16.42
CA SER A 26 32.05 -52.77 17.79
C SER A 26 33.01 -52.21 18.84
N HIS A 27 32.69 -51.00 19.29
CA HIS A 27 32.32 -50.65 20.68
C HIS A 27 32.80 -49.25 21.00
N ILE A 28 31.88 -48.32 21.24
CA ILE A 28 32.10 -47.36 22.32
C ILE A 28 30.86 -47.33 23.21
N THR A 29 31.15 -47.76 24.42
CA THR A 29 30.40 -47.81 25.66
C THR A 29 29.85 -46.43 26.04
N ALA A 30 28.66 -46.46 26.64
CA ALA A 30 27.94 -45.32 27.17
C ALA A 30 28.78 -44.52 28.18
N LEU A 31 28.95 -43.23 27.89
CA LEU A 31 29.31 -42.20 28.87
C LEU A 31 28.01 -41.51 29.27
N LEU A 32 27.51 -41.80 30.48
CA LEU A 32 26.41 -41.09 31.12
C LEU A 32 26.87 -39.65 31.42
N LEU A 33 26.54 -38.71 30.55
CA LEU A 33 26.43 -37.30 30.91
C LEU A 33 25.02 -37.10 31.47
N ALA A 34 24.93 -36.73 32.75
CA ALA A 34 23.71 -36.21 33.32
C ALA A 34 23.40 -34.87 32.65
N ILE A 35 22.66 -34.92 31.54
CA ILE A 35 21.98 -33.75 30.99
C ILE A 35 20.79 -33.52 31.91
N THR A 36 20.95 -32.63 32.88
CA THR A 36 19.78 -31.94 33.43
C THR A 36 19.12 -31.24 32.26
N THR A 37 18.05 -31.84 31.75
CA THR A 37 17.12 -31.17 30.85
C THR A 37 16.49 -30.05 31.65
N THR A 38 17.13 -28.89 31.67
CA THR A 38 16.42 -27.63 31.80
C THR A 38 15.44 -27.63 30.65
N THR A 39 14.19 -28.02 30.93
CA THR A 39 13.06 -27.67 30.09
C THR A 39 13.08 -26.15 30.01
N PHE A 40 13.70 -25.62 28.96
CA PHE A 40 13.38 -24.29 28.47
C PHE A 40 11.89 -24.35 28.19
N VAL A 41 11.10 -23.77 29.09
CA VAL A 41 9.76 -23.31 28.73
C VAL A 41 10.03 -22.24 27.69
N ILE A 42 10.01 -22.63 26.41
CA ILE A 42 9.85 -21.66 25.33
C ILE A 42 8.44 -21.13 25.56
N THR A 43 8.34 -19.99 26.23
CA THR A 43 7.12 -19.18 26.21
C THR A 43 6.94 -18.74 24.77
N THR A 44 6.26 -19.56 23.99
CA THR A 44 5.78 -19.23 22.65
C THR A 44 4.72 -18.16 22.86
N SER A 45 5.11 -16.94 22.55
CA SER A 45 4.34 -15.74 22.83
C SER A 45 3.33 -15.52 21.69
N SER A 46 2.06 -15.33 22.05
CA SER A 46 0.95 -15.18 21.11
C SER A 46 0.94 -13.78 20.48
N ALA A 47 1.68 -13.58 19.40
CA ALA A 47 1.46 -12.46 18.49
C ALA A 47 0.08 -12.60 17.84
N GLY A 48 -0.67 -11.50 17.71
CA GLY A 48 -2.05 -11.54 17.20
C GLY A 48 -2.53 -10.18 16.69
N TRP A 49 -3.54 -10.20 15.82
CA TRP A 49 -4.10 -9.00 15.20
C TRP A 49 -4.95 -8.13 16.14
N VAL A 50 -5.40 -8.69 17.26
CA VAL A 50 -6.18 -7.98 18.26
C VAL A 50 -5.22 -7.31 19.24
N ASP A 51 -5.36 -6.00 19.41
CA ASP A 51 -4.62 -5.23 20.41
C ASP A 51 -4.92 -5.79 21.83
N PRO A 52 -3.90 -6.15 22.63
CA PRO A 52 -4.09 -6.57 24.02
C PRO A 52 -4.89 -5.58 24.88
N GLU A 53 -4.87 -4.30 24.53
CA GLU A 53 -5.57 -3.22 25.23
C GLU A 53 -7.06 -3.13 24.84
N THR A 54 -7.51 -3.90 23.84
CA THR A 54 -8.92 -3.98 23.42
C THR A 54 -9.80 -4.45 24.59
N PRO A 55 -10.79 -3.65 25.04
CA PRO A 55 -11.69 -4.03 26.12
C PRO A 55 -12.53 -5.26 25.75
N ASP A 56 -12.77 -6.15 26.73
CA ASP A 56 -13.44 -7.43 26.49
C ASP A 56 -14.87 -7.29 25.93
N GLU A 57 -15.57 -6.19 26.27
CA GLU A 57 -16.91 -5.88 25.75
C GLU A 57 -16.94 -5.60 24.24
N TYR A 58 -15.79 -5.25 23.64
CA TYR A 58 -15.66 -4.99 22.22
C TYR A 58 -15.09 -6.18 21.44
N LEU A 59 -14.90 -7.33 22.09
CA LEU A 59 -14.48 -8.56 21.42
C LEU A 59 -15.59 -9.20 20.60
N THR A 60 -16.84 -8.85 20.86
CA THR A 60 -17.98 -9.37 20.10
C THR A 60 -18.95 -8.24 19.81
N VAL A 61 -19.46 -8.18 18.59
CA VAL A 61 -20.42 -7.18 18.16
C VAL A 61 -21.50 -7.82 17.31
N LYS A 62 -22.67 -7.18 17.26
CA LYS A 62 -23.76 -7.56 16.35
C LYS A 62 -23.80 -6.59 15.18
N SER A 63 -24.34 -7.04 14.04
CA SER A 63 -24.71 -6.13 12.96
C SER A 63 -25.74 -5.12 13.46
N LEU A 64 -25.67 -3.90 12.93
CA LEU A 64 -26.68 -2.85 13.07
C LEU A 64 -27.72 -2.91 11.94
N PHE A 65 -27.53 -3.79 10.96
CA PHE A 65 -28.53 -4.11 9.96
C PHE A 65 -29.47 -5.18 10.51
N GLU A 66 -30.74 -4.83 10.71
CA GLU A 66 -31.72 -5.72 11.36
C GLU A 66 -31.91 -7.07 10.67
N GLU A 67 -31.66 -7.16 9.35
CA GLU A 67 -31.79 -8.40 8.58
C GLU A 67 -30.54 -9.31 8.69
N ASP A 68 -29.42 -8.80 9.22
CA ASP A 68 -28.21 -9.58 9.46
C ASP A 68 -28.14 -10.03 10.93
N GLU A 69 -28.54 -11.27 11.18
CA GLU A 69 -28.53 -11.88 12.50
C GLU A 69 -27.15 -12.49 12.89
N ARG A 70 -26.12 -12.36 12.04
CA ARG A 70 -24.80 -12.95 12.29
C ARG A 70 -24.12 -12.28 13.50
N GLU A 71 -23.38 -13.09 14.25
CA GLU A 71 -22.51 -12.63 15.35
C GLU A 71 -21.09 -12.42 14.83
N TYR A 72 -20.48 -11.30 15.19
CA TYR A 72 -19.16 -10.89 14.73
C TYR A 72 -18.19 -10.86 15.91
N GLU A 73 -17.00 -11.46 15.76
CA GLU A 73 -16.05 -11.65 16.87
C GLU A 73 -14.63 -11.14 16.51
N LEU A 74 -13.89 -10.64 17.51
CA LEU A 74 -12.43 -10.48 17.54
C LEU A 74 -11.87 -11.65 18.34
N SER A 75 -11.29 -12.69 17.70
CA SER A 75 -10.68 -13.75 18.50
C SER A 75 -9.31 -13.31 19.05
N LYS A 76 -9.19 -13.18 20.38
CA LYS A 76 -7.90 -13.16 21.08
C LYS A 76 -7.36 -14.58 21.07
N LEU A 77 -6.29 -14.87 20.30
CA LEU A 77 -5.69 -16.19 20.30
C LEU A 77 -5.13 -16.49 21.71
N HIS A 78 -5.68 -17.51 22.39
CA HIS A 78 -5.16 -17.99 23.68
C HIS A 78 -4.58 -19.41 23.59
N SER A 79 -4.45 -20.01 22.41
CA SER A 79 -4.09 -21.43 22.27
C SER A 79 -3.05 -21.72 21.18
N LEU A 80 -2.09 -22.58 21.54
CA LEU A 80 -0.90 -23.01 20.79
C LEU A 80 -1.16 -23.86 19.54
N SER A 81 -2.41 -23.93 19.07
CA SER A 81 -2.81 -24.60 17.84
C SER A 81 -4.19 -24.07 17.48
N PRO A 82 -4.32 -23.01 16.65
CA PRO A 82 -5.62 -22.67 16.14
C PRO A 82 -6.13 -23.87 15.31
N PRO A 83 -7.36 -24.36 15.52
CA PRO A 83 -8.04 -25.03 14.41
C PRO A 83 -8.04 -24.06 13.23
N HIS A 84 -8.01 -24.57 12.00
CA HIS A 84 -8.03 -23.81 10.74
C HIS A 84 -9.21 -22.82 10.56
N ASN A 85 -10.02 -22.59 11.60
CA ASN A 85 -11.27 -21.81 11.62
C ASN A 85 -11.33 -20.76 12.75
N ALA A 86 -10.22 -20.42 13.43
CA ALA A 86 -10.22 -19.35 14.43
C ALA A 86 -10.06 -17.98 13.74
N THR A 87 -11.14 -17.19 13.69
CA THR A 87 -11.15 -15.87 13.04
C THR A 87 -10.40 -14.86 13.90
N GLN A 88 -9.08 -14.77 13.74
CA GLN A 88 -8.33 -13.58 14.17
C GLN A 88 -8.84 -12.43 13.29
N VAL A 89 -9.25 -11.29 13.85
CA VAL A 89 -9.71 -10.19 13.00
C VAL A 89 -8.75 -9.02 13.11
N PHE A 90 -9.06 -7.89 13.74
CA PHE A 90 -8.05 -6.85 13.98
C PHE A 90 -8.55 -5.78 14.93
N SER A 91 -7.65 -5.28 15.77
CA SER A 91 -7.85 -4.01 16.46
C SER A 91 -6.52 -3.31 16.73
N ASP A 92 -6.58 -1.99 16.82
CA ASP A 92 -5.52 -1.13 17.34
C ASP A 92 -6.19 -0.03 18.15
N GLU A 93 -5.89 0.02 19.44
CA GLU A 93 -6.44 0.99 20.40
C GLU A 93 -5.49 2.19 20.60
N PHE A 94 -4.31 2.18 19.97
CA PHE A 94 -3.35 3.28 19.97
C PHE A 94 -2.89 3.81 21.35
N GLU A 95 -3.14 3.05 22.43
CA GLU A 95 -2.84 3.41 23.82
C GLU A 95 -1.35 3.61 24.11
N GLN A 96 -0.47 2.91 23.37
CA GLN A 96 0.97 3.06 23.54
C GLN A 96 1.49 4.35 22.91
N ASP A 97 1.82 5.34 23.74
CA ASP A 97 2.46 6.59 23.35
C ASP A 97 3.82 6.43 22.65
N GLY A 98 4.11 7.34 21.73
CA GLY A 98 5.42 7.45 21.08
C GLY A 98 5.74 6.36 20.05
N ARG A 99 4.73 5.59 19.60
CA ARG A 99 4.90 4.66 18.48
C ARG A 99 5.40 5.41 17.24
N SER A 100 6.33 4.79 16.54
CA SER A 100 6.78 5.24 15.22
C SER A 100 6.12 4.38 14.16
N PHE A 101 5.57 5.05 13.14
CA PHE A 101 4.96 4.42 11.98
C PHE A 101 5.84 4.51 10.74
N GLU A 102 7.10 4.94 10.87
CA GLU A 102 8.07 4.87 9.78
C GLU A 102 8.14 3.44 9.21
N ASP A 103 8.46 3.32 7.92
CA ASP A 103 8.54 2.02 7.28
C ASP A 103 9.54 1.09 8.01
N GLY A 104 9.12 -0.16 8.25
CA GLY A 104 9.85 -1.12 9.08
C GLY A 104 9.73 -0.91 10.60
N SER A 105 8.99 0.09 11.10
CA SER A 105 8.86 0.33 12.56
C SER A 105 7.65 -0.33 13.19
N ASP A 106 6.51 -0.38 12.49
CA ASP A 106 5.26 -0.94 13.02
C ASP A 106 4.75 -2.10 12.14
N PRO A 107 4.34 -3.23 12.71
CA PRO A 107 3.90 -4.39 11.93
C PRO A 107 2.51 -4.23 11.30
N ARG A 108 1.65 -3.37 11.85
CA ARG A 108 0.27 -3.15 11.38
C ARG A 108 0.20 -2.01 10.37
N TRP A 109 1.03 -0.98 10.57
CA TRP A 109 0.88 0.29 9.88
C TRP A 109 2.19 0.78 9.27
N THR A 110 2.11 1.49 8.15
CA THR A 110 3.22 2.30 7.61
C THR A 110 2.71 3.71 7.32
N ALA A 111 3.34 4.71 7.91
CA ALA A 111 3.18 6.10 7.52
C ALA A 111 4.07 6.40 6.30
N ILE A 112 3.51 7.07 5.29
CA ILE A 112 4.22 7.33 4.04
C ILE A 112 5.07 8.60 4.10
N ASP A 113 6.21 8.56 3.42
CA ASP A 113 7.12 9.69 3.22
C ASP A 113 7.18 10.02 1.72
N LYS A 114 6.24 10.85 1.24
CA LYS A 114 6.10 11.09 -0.20
C LYS A 114 5.25 12.33 -0.52
N ASN A 115 5.51 12.89 -1.70
CA ASN A 115 4.58 13.80 -2.37
C ASN A 115 3.33 13.08 -2.88
N ASP A 116 2.16 13.68 -2.67
CA ASP A 116 0.92 13.29 -3.34
C ASP A 116 0.74 14.06 -4.66
N TYR A 117 0.49 13.33 -5.74
CA TYR A 117 0.30 13.89 -7.09
C TYR A 117 -1.18 13.92 -7.50
N THR A 118 -2.06 13.44 -6.65
CA THR A 118 -3.48 13.29 -6.94
C THR A 118 -4.28 14.50 -6.44
N ASN A 119 -5.48 14.68 -7.00
CA ASN A 119 -6.54 15.55 -6.46
C ASN A 119 -6.13 17.01 -6.14
N GLU A 120 -5.13 17.56 -6.84
CA GLU A 120 -4.57 18.89 -6.55
C GLU A 120 -4.06 19.04 -5.10
N ALA A 121 -3.42 17.99 -4.59
CA ALA A 121 -2.84 17.96 -3.25
C ALA A 121 -1.82 19.09 -3.02
N LEU A 122 -1.97 19.83 -1.93
CA LEU A 122 -1.09 20.89 -1.45
C LEU A 122 -0.11 20.43 -0.35
N HIS A 123 -0.33 19.23 0.19
CA HIS A 123 0.44 18.65 1.28
C HIS A 123 1.54 17.70 0.78
N PHE A 124 2.59 17.57 1.58
CA PHE A 124 3.55 16.47 1.51
C PHE A 124 3.34 15.56 2.72
N TYR A 125 3.26 14.24 2.52
CA TYR A 125 3.11 13.31 3.63
C TYR A 125 4.45 13.00 4.28
N ARG A 126 4.50 13.07 5.61
CA ARG A 126 5.67 12.64 6.39
C ARG A 126 5.27 11.70 7.52
N PRO A 127 6.11 10.69 7.84
CA PRO A 127 5.91 9.82 9.00
C PRO A 127 5.92 10.59 10.32
N GLU A 128 6.69 11.67 10.44
CA GLU A 128 6.81 12.43 11.68
C GLU A 128 5.50 13.11 12.14
N ASN A 129 4.53 13.26 11.23
CA ASN A 129 3.18 13.80 11.48
C ASN A 129 2.21 12.76 12.03
N VAL A 130 2.61 11.50 12.08
CA VAL A 130 1.80 10.38 12.54
C VAL A 130 2.43 9.82 13.82
N ARG A 131 1.76 10.00 14.95
CA ARG A 131 2.27 9.55 16.25
C ARG A 131 1.14 9.17 17.18
N THR A 132 1.37 8.24 18.09
CA THR A 132 0.47 8.02 19.22
C THR A 132 0.84 8.94 20.38
N THR A 133 -0.14 9.63 20.95
CA THR A 133 0.06 10.50 22.13
C THR A 133 -1.25 10.64 22.90
N ASN A 134 -1.22 10.39 24.21
CA ASN A 134 -2.37 10.36 25.11
C ASN A 134 -3.45 9.36 24.67
N GLY A 135 -3.00 8.17 24.25
CA GLY A 135 -3.88 7.06 23.91
C GLY A 135 -4.66 7.19 22.60
N VAL A 136 -4.25 8.09 21.70
CA VAL A 136 -4.83 8.21 20.37
C VAL A 136 -3.74 8.32 19.30
N LEU A 137 -4.02 7.84 18.10
CA LEU A 137 -3.24 8.13 16.91
C LEU A 137 -3.55 9.55 16.45
N ASN A 138 -2.53 10.40 16.42
CA ASN A 138 -2.59 11.77 15.92
C ASN A 138 -2.01 11.84 14.51
N ILE A 139 -2.80 12.37 13.57
CA ILE A 139 -2.34 12.79 12.25
C ILE A 139 -2.38 14.32 12.21
N THR A 140 -1.20 14.93 12.35
CA THR A 140 -1.05 16.38 12.49
C THR A 140 -0.77 17.05 11.15
N THR A 141 -1.41 18.19 10.90
CA THR A 141 -1.13 19.06 9.74
C THR A 141 -0.43 20.33 10.20
N ILE A 142 0.70 20.66 9.58
CA ILE A 142 1.53 21.84 9.92
C ILE A 142 2.03 22.55 8.66
N GLN A 143 2.34 23.84 8.77
CA GLN A 143 3.03 24.60 7.74
C GLN A 143 4.53 24.35 7.83
N LYS A 144 5.00 23.42 7.01
CA LYS A 144 6.42 23.10 6.89
C LYS A 144 6.76 22.84 5.44
N SER A 145 7.83 23.50 4.98
CA SER A 145 8.29 23.39 3.60
C SER A 145 9.03 22.08 3.37
N ASN A 146 8.57 21.33 2.38
CA ASN A 146 9.06 20.02 1.98
C ASN A 146 9.54 20.11 0.53
N LYS A 147 10.85 20.01 0.31
CA LYS A 147 11.43 19.91 -1.03
C LYS A 147 11.38 18.47 -1.50
N TYR A 148 11.06 18.27 -2.77
CA TYR A 148 11.01 16.96 -3.38
C TYR A 148 11.40 17.02 -4.86
N LYS A 149 11.64 15.84 -5.43
CA LYS A 149 11.99 15.69 -6.84
C LYS A 149 10.73 15.32 -7.62
N ALA A 150 10.37 16.16 -8.58
CA ALA A 150 9.23 15.97 -9.46
C ALA A 150 9.69 15.60 -10.87
N PHE A 151 8.83 14.91 -11.63
CA PHE A 151 9.11 14.53 -13.01
C PHE A 151 8.20 15.33 -13.95
N ASP A 152 8.79 16.01 -14.92
CA ASP A 152 8.09 16.69 -16.01
C ASP A 152 7.96 15.69 -17.17
N GLU A 153 6.75 15.23 -17.44
CA GLU A 153 6.46 14.22 -18.47
C GLU A 153 6.71 14.75 -19.88
N ASP A 154 6.44 16.04 -20.14
CA ASP A 154 6.65 16.64 -21.46
C ASP A 154 8.13 16.79 -21.79
N LYS A 155 8.93 17.20 -20.79
CA LYS A 155 10.37 17.40 -20.94
C LYS A 155 11.18 16.13 -20.68
N LEU A 156 10.54 15.09 -20.16
CA LEU A 156 11.15 13.84 -19.69
C LEU A 156 12.34 14.11 -18.75
N LYS A 157 12.17 15.08 -17.83
CA LYS A 157 13.24 15.54 -16.94
C LYS A 157 12.74 15.73 -15.53
N TYR A 158 13.61 15.39 -14.59
CA TYR A 158 13.38 15.70 -13.19
C TYR A 158 13.70 17.16 -12.88
N TYR A 159 12.89 17.76 -12.01
CA TYR A 159 13.10 19.09 -11.45
C TYR A 159 12.87 19.07 -9.93
N ALA A 160 13.34 20.12 -9.25
CA ALA A 160 13.11 20.29 -7.82
C ALA A 160 11.86 21.13 -7.63
N ASP A 161 10.99 20.68 -6.74
CA ASP A 161 9.75 21.37 -6.37
C ASP A 161 9.60 21.40 -4.84
N ALA A 162 8.62 22.13 -4.34
CA ALA A 162 8.32 22.20 -2.92
C ALA A 162 6.81 22.23 -2.64
N LYS A 163 6.43 21.67 -1.49
CA LYS A 163 5.11 21.87 -0.89
C LYS A 163 5.28 22.49 0.50
N HIS A 164 4.39 23.40 0.86
CA HIS A 164 4.52 24.17 2.11
C HIS A 164 3.61 23.70 3.25
N ILE A 165 2.82 22.66 3.00
CA ILE A 165 2.03 21.97 4.02
C ILE A 165 2.58 20.56 4.18
N GLN A 166 2.67 20.13 5.43
CA GLN A 166 3.04 18.78 5.81
C GLN A 166 1.87 18.14 6.55
N SER A 167 1.56 16.89 6.21
CA SER A 167 0.54 16.11 6.92
C SER A 167 0.93 14.63 6.98
N GLY A 168 0.01 13.75 7.39
CA GLY A 168 0.25 12.31 7.52
C GLY A 168 -0.79 11.46 6.80
N MET A 169 -0.31 10.33 6.28
CA MET A 169 -1.12 9.20 5.81
C MET A 169 -0.51 7.91 6.36
N VAL A 170 -1.36 7.02 6.84
CA VAL A 170 -1.03 5.72 7.41
C VAL A 170 -1.80 4.64 6.66
N GLN A 171 -1.11 3.57 6.26
CA GLN A 171 -1.70 2.46 5.51
C GLN A 171 -1.37 1.11 6.15
N GLY A 172 -2.34 0.20 6.12
CA GLY A 172 -2.16 -1.23 6.38
C GLY A 172 -1.74 -2.04 5.14
N TRP A 173 -1.35 -1.38 4.05
CA TRP A 173 -1.09 -2.01 2.75
C TRP A 173 -0.11 -3.19 2.87
N ASN A 174 -0.53 -4.34 2.34
CA ASN A 174 0.22 -5.60 2.37
C ASN A 174 0.72 -6.00 3.77
N LYS A 175 0.00 -5.59 4.82
CA LYS A 175 0.21 -5.96 6.23
C LYS A 175 -1.05 -6.63 6.77
N PHE A 176 -2.14 -5.87 6.85
CA PHE A 176 -3.45 -6.36 7.27
C PHE A 176 -4.46 -6.08 6.16
N CYS A 177 -5.09 -7.14 5.68
CA CYS A 177 -6.19 -7.05 4.73
C CYS A 177 -7.31 -8.00 5.14
N MET A 178 -8.53 -7.63 4.78
CA MET A 178 -9.70 -8.46 4.97
C MET A 178 -10.66 -8.32 3.79
N THR A 179 -11.49 -9.33 3.61
CA THR A 179 -12.66 -9.33 2.74
C THR A 179 -13.90 -9.52 3.60
N GLY A 180 -14.88 -8.63 3.48
CA GLY A 180 -16.12 -8.67 4.24
C GLY A 180 -15.95 -8.46 5.74
N GLY A 181 -17.04 -8.07 6.41
CA GLY A 181 -17.06 -7.86 7.85
C GLY A 181 -17.58 -6.48 8.27
N ILE A 182 -17.22 -6.10 9.49
CA ILE A 182 -17.53 -4.78 10.05
C ILE A 182 -16.21 -4.06 10.28
N ILE A 183 -16.12 -2.80 9.88
CA ILE A 183 -15.02 -1.92 10.26
C ILE A 183 -15.61 -0.75 11.04
N GLU A 184 -15.07 -0.47 12.21
CA GLU A 184 -15.46 0.66 13.07
C GLU A 184 -14.23 1.45 13.50
N PHE A 185 -14.29 2.77 13.30
CA PHE A 185 -13.33 3.74 13.79
C PHE A 185 -13.99 4.64 14.85
N SER A 186 -13.25 5.01 15.88
CA SER A 186 -13.58 6.15 16.75
C SER A 186 -12.62 7.29 16.42
N ALA A 187 -13.12 8.40 15.90
CA ALA A 187 -12.27 9.49 15.42
C ALA A 187 -12.85 10.89 15.67
N LYS A 188 -11.97 11.87 15.87
CA LYS A 188 -12.28 13.31 16.00
C LYS A 188 -11.60 14.07 14.88
N LEU A 189 -12.38 14.79 14.08
CA LEU A 189 -11.91 15.53 12.91
C LEU A 189 -10.91 16.65 13.29
N PRO A 190 -9.97 16.97 12.39
CA PRO A 190 -8.93 17.96 12.62
C PRO A 190 -9.44 19.40 12.59
N GLY A 191 -8.88 20.22 13.47
CA GLY A 191 -8.91 21.69 13.36
C GLY A 191 -10.28 22.32 13.59
N ASP A 192 -10.50 23.50 13.00
CA ASP A 192 -11.78 24.20 13.01
C ASP A 192 -12.60 23.81 11.77
N PRO A 193 -13.92 23.59 11.88
CA PRO A 193 -14.78 23.26 10.75
C PRO A 193 -14.70 24.27 9.59
N LYS A 194 -14.28 25.51 9.84
CA LYS A 194 -14.15 26.57 8.81
C LYS A 194 -12.83 26.51 8.06
N THR A 195 -11.85 25.74 8.52
CA THR A 195 -10.56 25.57 7.86
C THR A 195 -10.74 24.81 6.55
N GLY A 196 -10.85 25.53 5.42
CA GLY A 196 -11.00 24.92 4.10
C GLY A 196 -9.81 24.04 3.70
N GLY A 197 -9.97 23.23 2.66
CA GLY A 197 -8.90 22.43 2.07
C GLY A 197 -8.43 21.22 2.89
N LEU A 198 -8.64 21.19 4.21
CA LEU A 198 -8.46 19.98 5.02
C LEU A 198 -9.42 18.89 4.54
N TRP A 199 -8.87 17.69 4.33
CA TRP A 199 -9.57 16.52 3.85
C TRP A 199 -9.11 15.29 4.65
N PRO A 200 -9.62 15.13 5.89
CA PRO A 200 -9.43 13.91 6.66
C PRO A 200 -10.26 12.78 6.04
N ALA A 201 -9.65 11.60 5.94
CA ALA A 201 -10.28 10.42 5.37
C ALA A 201 -10.00 9.15 6.17
N LEU A 202 -11.02 8.30 6.27
CA LEU A 202 -10.99 6.92 6.74
C LEU A 202 -11.56 6.05 5.63
N TRP A 203 -10.75 5.16 5.07
CA TRP A 203 -11.11 4.48 3.83
C TRP A 203 -10.34 3.18 3.64
N MET A 204 -10.75 2.43 2.63
CA MET A 204 -10.22 1.12 2.29
C MET A 204 -9.93 1.04 0.80
N LEU A 205 -8.85 0.36 0.46
CA LEU A 205 -8.44 0.13 -0.93
C LEU A 205 -8.09 -1.35 -1.13
N GLY A 206 -8.43 -1.91 -2.29
CA GLY A 206 -7.99 -3.26 -2.68
C GLY A 206 -6.47 -3.40 -2.67
N ASN A 207 -5.96 -4.53 -2.15
CA ASN A 207 -4.52 -4.73 -1.92
C ASN A 207 -3.68 -4.74 -3.22
N LEU A 208 -4.34 -4.89 -4.39
CA LEU A 208 -3.69 -4.84 -5.70
C LEU A 208 -3.20 -3.44 -6.09
N ALA A 209 -3.72 -2.37 -5.47
CA ALA A 209 -3.14 -1.04 -5.59
C ALA A 209 -2.59 -0.57 -4.23
N ARG A 210 -1.71 0.43 -4.27
CA ARG A 210 -1.20 1.12 -3.09
C ARG A 210 -1.45 2.61 -3.23
N ALA A 211 -2.22 3.16 -2.30
CA ALA A 211 -2.58 4.58 -2.27
C ALA A 211 -1.35 5.49 -2.41
N THR A 212 -1.48 6.55 -3.22
CA THR A 212 -0.43 7.50 -3.63
C THR A 212 0.67 6.97 -4.56
N TYR A 213 0.70 5.66 -4.85
CA TYR A 213 1.56 5.04 -5.85
C TYR A 213 0.77 4.79 -7.13
N VAL A 214 0.57 5.85 -7.91
CA VAL A 214 -0.26 5.86 -9.14
C VAL A 214 0.11 4.78 -10.17
N GLY A 215 1.37 4.34 -10.20
CA GLY A 215 1.80 3.21 -11.04
C GLY A 215 1.02 1.93 -10.71
N SER A 216 0.81 1.65 -9.42
CA SER A 216 0.09 0.45 -8.95
C SER A 216 -1.42 0.49 -9.16
N SER A 217 -2.02 1.68 -9.30
CA SER A 217 -3.47 1.84 -9.47
C SER A 217 -3.91 1.88 -10.92
N ASN A 218 -3.00 2.14 -11.87
CA ASN A 218 -3.33 2.19 -13.30
C ASN A 218 -3.96 0.87 -13.76
N PHE A 219 -5.10 0.95 -14.44
CA PHE A 219 -5.86 -0.21 -14.97
C PHE A 219 -6.27 -1.26 -13.91
N ILE A 220 -6.19 -0.91 -12.64
CA ILE A 220 -6.52 -1.75 -11.48
C ILE A 220 -7.63 -1.09 -10.66
N TRP A 221 -7.47 0.20 -10.37
CA TRP A 221 -8.47 1.00 -9.66
C TRP A 221 -9.54 1.54 -10.62
N PRO A 222 -10.84 1.58 -10.24
CA PRO A 222 -11.47 0.94 -9.09
C PRO A 222 -12.26 -0.32 -9.52
N PHE A 223 -11.67 -1.23 -10.31
CA PHE A 223 -12.44 -2.37 -10.83
C PHE A 223 -13.00 -3.25 -9.70
N SER A 224 -14.32 -3.50 -9.74
CA SER A 224 -15.07 -4.36 -8.81
C SER A 224 -16.00 -5.27 -9.64
N TYR A 225 -15.39 -6.14 -10.44
CA TYR A 225 -16.05 -6.87 -11.51
C TYR A 225 -15.28 -8.13 -11.90
N ASP A 226 -15.99 -9.27 -11.95
CA ASP A 226 -15.45 -10.57 -12.34
C ASP A 226 -16.22 -11.17 -13.53
N SER A 227 -16.06 -10.54 -14.69
CA SER A 227 -16.70 -11.00 -15.92
C SER A 227 -15.85 -10.66 -17.13
N CYS A 228 -15.88 -11.51 -18.16
CA CYS A 228 -15.19 -11.17 -19.40
C CYS A 228 -16.02 -10.14 -20.19
N ASP A 229 -15.65 -8.88 -20.05
CA ASP A 229 -16.15 -7.78 -20.87
C ASP A 229 -15.12 -7.43 -21.95
N GLU A 230 -15.45 -7.72 -23.20
CA GLU A 230 -14.59 -7.41 -24.35
C GLU A 230 -14.36 -5.90 -24.51
N LYS A 231 -15.26 -5.05 -24.02
CA LYS A 231 -15.07 -3.60 -24.07
C LYS A 231 -13.94 -3.13 -23.15
N ASN A 232 -13.95 -3.57 -21.90
CA ASN A 232 -12.97 -3.16 -20.89
C ASN A 232 -11.76 -4.11 -20.79
N ARG A 233 -11.69 -5.12 -21.66
CA ARG A 233 -10.62 -6.13 -21.70
C ARG A 233 -9.20 -5.57 -21.65
N LEU A 234 -8.96 -4.42 -22.30
CA LEU A 234 -7.64 -3.78 -22.32
C LEU A 234 -7.45 -2.79 -21.16
N SER A 235 -8.55 -2.27 -20.61
CA SER A 235 -8.56 -1.27 -19.56
C SER A 235 -8.45 -1.87 -18.16
N GLN A 236 -8.75 -3.16 -17.99
CA GLN A 236 -8.55 -3.92 -16.75
C GLN A 236 -7.30 -4.79 -16.88
N GLN A 237 -6.28 -4.52 -16.05
CA GLN A 237 -4.99 -5.22 -16.13
C GLN A 237 -5.09 -6.71 -15.78
N ILE A 238 -6.01 -7.07 -14.87
CA ILE A 238 -6.31 -8.46 -14.51
C ILE A 238 -7.75 -8.75 -14.94
N SER A 239 -7.93 -9.09 -16.22
CA SER A 239 -9.24 -9.30 -16.83
C SER A 239 -9.68 -10.76 -16.82
N ALA A 240 -10.97 -11.01 -16.55
CA ALA A 240 -11.61 -12.31 -16.70
C ALA A 240 -11.57 -12.85 -18.14
N CYS A 241 -11.27 -12.01 -19.15
CA CYS A 241 -11.04 -12.49 -20.51
C CYS A 241 -9.69 -13.22 -20.68
N SER A 242 -8.79 -13.15 -19.68
CA SER A 242 -7.50 -13.83 -19.73
C SER A 242 -7.65 -15.33 -19.51
N LYS A 243 -7.27 -16.13 -20.51
CA LYS A 243 -7.26 -17.60 -20.42
C LYS A 243 -6.00 -18.17 -19.78
N VAL A 244 -5.06 -17.31 -19.41
CA VAL A 244 -3.76 -17.68 -18.83
C VAL A 244 -3.56 -16.94 -17.52
N GLY A 245 -3.10 -17.67 -16.51
CA GLY A 245 -2.73 -17.11 -15.23
C GLY A 245 -1.31 -16.56 -15.30
N HIS A 246 -1.14 -15.28 -15.02
CA HIS A 246 0.16 -14.65 -14.84
C HIS A 246 0.36 -14.29 -13.38
N TYR A 247 1.58 -14.40 -12.87
CA TYR A 247 1.93 -14.02 -11.50
C TYR A 247 1.02 -14.65 -10.43
N GLY A 248 0.67 -15.92 -10.59
CA GLY A 248 -0.21 -16.64 -9.66
C GLY A 248 -1.71 -16.31 -9.76
N MET A 249 -2.12 -15.41 -10.66
CA MET A 249 -3.52 -15.08 -10.87
C MET A 249 -4.29 -16.27 -11.47
N LYS A 250 -5.54 -16.45 -11.04
CA LYS A 250 -6.43 -17.48 -11.59
C LYS A 250 -6.87 -17.08 -13.02
N PRO A 251 -6.75 -17.98 -14.02
CA PRO A 251 -7.29 -17.73 -15.35
C PRO A 251 -8.81 -17.53 -15.29
N GLY A 252 -9.34 -16.63 -16.10
CA GLY A 252 -10.78 -16.40 -16.21
C GLY A 252 -11.38 -15.53 -15.10
N VAL A 253 -10.56 -15.01 -14.17
CA VAL A 253 -11.01 -14.21 -13.02
C VAL A 253 -10.59 -12.75 -13.19
N GLY A 254 -11.57 -11.85 -13.22
CA GLY A 254 -11.41 -10.40 -13.22
C GLY A 254 -11.10 -9.91 -11.83
N ARG A 255 -10.08 -9.05 -11.71
CA ARG A 255 -9.61 -8.51 -10.43
C ARG A 255 -9.37 -7.01 -10.56
N GLY A 256 -9.34 -6.33 -9.43
CA GLY A 256 -9.10 -4.90 -9.39
C GLY A 256 -8.75 -4.42 -8.00
N SER A 257 -8.82 -3.11 -7.82
CA SER A 257 -8.66 -2.46 -6.51
C SER A 257 -9.80 -1.49 -6.27
N PRO A 258 -10.98 -1.98 -5.84
CA PRO A 258 -12.08 -1.10 -5.49
C PRO A 258 -11.74 -0.23 -4.28
N GLU A 259 -12.54 0.81 -4.06
CA GLU A 259 -12.36 1.77 -2.98
C GLU A 259 -13.67 1.94 -2.20
N ILE A 260 -13.58 1.87 -0.87
CA ILE A 260 -14.69 2.10 0.05
C ILE A 260 -14.29 3.21 1.01
N ASP A 261 -15.01 4.31 0.96
CA ASP A 261 -14.80 5.46 1.82
C ASP A 261 -15.78 5.43 2.98
N ILE A 262 -15.25 5.27 4.20
CA ILE A 262 -16.02 5.27 5.45
C ILE A 262 -16.31 6.70 5.89
N LEU A 263 -15.37 7.61 5.63
CA LEU A 263 -15.51 9.04 5.83
C LEU A 263 -14.52 9.79 4.95
N GLU A 264 -15.00 10.80 4.24
CA GLU A 264 -14.21 11.88 3.67
C GLU A 264 -14.85 13.23 4.02
N ALA A 265 -14.25 13.97 4.96
CA ALA A 265 -14.88 15.20 5.43
C ALA A 265 -14.56 16.40 4.54
N MET A 266 -15.59 17.20 4.23
CA MET A 266 -15.44 18.50 3.61
C MET A 266 -15.73 19.61 4.63
N MET A 267 -14.70 20.42 4.86
CA MET A 267 -14.74 21.57 5.76
C MET A 267 -15.41 22.78 5.07
N GLY A 268 -15.94 23.70 5.88
CA GLY A 268 -16.51 24.97 5.44
C GLY A 268 -17.43 25.60 6.47
N GLY A 269 -17.92 26.81 6.15
CA GLY A 269 -18.96 27.47 6.94
C GLY A 269 -20.32 26.79 6.79
N ASP A 270 -21.34 27.31 7.46
CA ASP A 270 -22.70 26.73 7.46
C ASP A 270 -23.46 26.98 6.13
N GLU A 271 -22.82 26.81 4.98
CA GLU A 271 -23.47 27.00 3.69
C GLU A 271 -24.22 25.74 3.25
N LYS A 272 -25.44 25.93 2.77
CA LYS A 272 -26.26 24.88 2.18
C LYS A 272 -25.69 24.46 0.83
N LEU A 273 -25.47 23.16 0.67
CA LEU A 273 -25.05 22.57 -0.59
C LEU A 273 -26.18 22.69 -1.64
N PRO A 274 -25.88 23.17 -2.86
CA PRO A 274 -26.84 23.21 -3.95
C PRO A 274 -27.54 21.86 -4.18
N SER A 275 -28.83 21.90 -4.52
CA SER A 275 -29.64 20.71 -4.85
C SER A 275 -29.82 19.68 -3.73
N THR A 276 -29.37 19.95 -2.51
CA THR A 276 -29.56 19.07 -1.34
C THR A 276 -30.06 19.86 -0.13
N ASN A 277 -30.42 19.17 0.95
CA ASN A 277 -30.65 19.78 2.27
C ASN A 277 -29.44 19.67 3.23
N VAL A 278 -28.27 19.27 2.74
CA VAL A 278 -27.03 19.18 3.53
C VAL A 278 -26.35 20.55 3.58
N THR A 279 -25.77 20.93 4.71
CA THR A 279 -24.89 22.10 4.85
C THR A 279 -23.47 21.66 5.18
N ARG A 280 -22.48 22.47 4.82
CA ARG A 280 -21.12 22.32 5.36
C ARG A 280 -21.10 22.62 6.88
N PRO A 281 -20.16 22.03 7.63
CA PRO A 281 -19.34 20.88 7.24
C PRO A 281 -20.18 19.61 7.06
N TYR A 282 -19.71 18.71 6.21
CA TYR A 282 -20.31 17.39 5.97
C TYR A 282 -19.20 16.37 5.72
N PHE A 283 -19.51 15.07 5.71
CA PHE A 283 -18.62 14.08 5.12
C PHE A 283 -19.34 13.23 4.08
N SER A 284 -18.56 12.73 3.13
CA SER A 284 -19.00 11.77 2.12
C SER A 284 -18.68 10.35 2.56
N THR A 285 -19.59 9.43 2.27
CA THR A 285 -19.35 7.98 2.24
C THR A 285 -19.52 7.50 0.81
N SER A 286 -18.66 6.61 0.37
CA SER A 286 -18.52 6.34 -1.07
C SER A 286 -18.12 4.90 -1.33
N LEU A 287 -18.63 4.36 -2.44
CA LEU A 287 -18.09 3.18 -3.10
C LEU A 287 -17.65 3.62 -4.50
N GLN A 288 -16.36 3.46 -4.82
CA GLN A 288 -15.85 3.68 -6.17
C GLN A 288 -15.70 2.36 -6.91
N ILE A 289 -16.20 2.31 -8.14
CA ILE A 289 -16.26 1.10 -8.96
C ILE A 289 -15.97 1.36 -10.43
N ALA A 290 -15.43 0.33 -11.10
CA ALA A 290 -15.41 0.19 -12.54
C ALA A 290 -15.81 -1.24 -12.96
N PRO A 291 -16.45 -1.40 -14.14
CA PRO A 291 -16.82 -0.34 -15.08
C PRO A 291 -17.97 0.54 -14.60
N GLY A 292 -17.92 1.83 -14.95
CA GLY A 292 -18.97 2.80 -14.68
C GLY A 292 -19.91 3.05 -15.86
N LEU A 293 -20.95 3.86 -15.65
CA LEU A 293 -21.94 4.21 -16.67
C LEU A 293 -21.37 5.06 -17.81
N ASP A 294 -21.26 4.52 -19.02
CA ASP A 294 -20.66 5.25 -20.15
C ASP A 294 -21.50 6.39 -20.73
N SER A 295 -22.81 6.36 -20.51
CA SER A 295 -23.74 7.30 -21.13
C SER A 295 -24.89 7.63 -20.18
N ASN A 296 -25.65 8.69 -20.49
CA ASN A 296 -26.80 9.13 -19.70
C ASN A 296 -26.48 9.50 -18.25
N ARG A 297 -25.20 9.84 -17.97
CA ARG A 297 -24.72 10.22 -16.64
C ARG A 297 -25.43 11.46 -16.08
N PRO A 298 -25.53 11.59 -14.75
CA PRO A 298 -26.06 12.79 -14.13
C PRO A 298 -25.15 14.00 -14.37
N ASN A 299 -25.74 15.20 -14.36
CA ASN A 299 -24.97 16.44 -14.40
C ASN A 299 -24.46 16.79 -13.00
N LEU A 300 -23.19 17.16 -12.88
CA LEU A 300 -22.63 17.64 -11.62
C LEU A 300 -23.45 18.81 -11.04
N GLY A 301 -23.64 18.77 -9.72
CA GLY A 301 -24.46 19.71 -8.95
C GLY A 301 -25.97 19.50 -9.08
N LYS A 302 -26.45 18.50 -9.83
CA LYS A 302 -27.87 18.18 -9.98
C LYS A 302 -28.16 16.74 -9.59
N LEU A 303 -29.36 16.50 -9.06
CA LEU A 303 -29.85 15.15 -8.80
C LEU A 303 -30.15 14.41 -10.11
N PRO A 304 -29.94 13.08 -10.15
CA PRO A 304 -30.19 12.26 -11.33
C PRO A 304 -31.68 12.17 -11.65
N LYS A 305 -31.98 11.98 -12.93
CA LYS A 305 -33.33 11.58 -13.36
C LYS A 305 -33.53 10.10 -13.06
N LYS A 306 -34.79 9.68 -12.89
CA LYS A 306 -35.15 8.26 -12.77
C LYS A 306 -34.59 7.47 -13.97
N GLY A 307 -33.90 6.37 -13.71
CA GLY A 307 -33.25 5.50 -14.70
C GLY A 307 -31.89 5.98 -15.23
N HIS A 308 -31.35 7.10 -14.74
CA HIS A 308 -30.08 7.68 -15.19
C HIS A 308 -28.92 7.50 -14.19
N TRP A 309 -29.20 6.90 -13.03
CA TRP A 309 -28.22 6.60 -11.99
C TRP A 309 -28.68 5.36 -11.22
N TYR A 310 -27.80 4.80 -10.38
CA TYR A 310 -28.11 3.67 -9.51
C TYR A 310 -29.40 3.96 -8.70
N GLU A 311 -30.40 3.08 -8.84
CA GLU A 311 -31.70 3.22 -8.19
C GLU A 311 -31.80 2.30 -6.97
N GLY A 312 -32.62 2.68 -5.98
CA GLY A 312 -32.83 1.88 -4.77
C GLY A 312 -31.71 2.04 -3.72
N LEU A 313 -30.91 3.09 -3.83
CA LEU A 313 -29.96 3.50 -2.79
C LEU A 313 -30.73 3.96 -1.54
N GLU A 314 -30.21 3.60 -0.37
CA GLU A 314 -30.85 3.88 0.92
C GLU A 314 -30.18 5.07 1.61
N TYR A 315 -30.98 5.99 2.16
CA TYR A 315 -30.48 7.19 2.83
C TYR A 315 -31.06 7.30 4.24
N GLY A 316 -30.18 7.46 5.23
CA GLY A 316 -30.55 7.74 6.60
C GLY A 316 -30.87 9.23 6.83
N ASN A 317 -31.20 9.56 8.07
CA ASN A 317 -31.55 10.93 8.42
C ASN A 317 -30.34 11.85 8.35
N GLY A 318 -30.47 12.99 7.64
CA GLY A 318 -29.38 13.96 7.47
C GLY A 318 -28.39 13.60 6.36
N THR A 319 -28.64 12.52 5.61
CA THR A 319 -27.79 12.03 4.53
C THR A 319 -28.53 12.08 3.20
N GLN A 320 -27.86 12.52 2.13
CA GLN A 320 -28.42 12.62 0.78
C GLN A 320 -27.36 12.24 -0.26
N LEU A 321 -27.80 11.82 -1.45
CA LEU A 321 -26.91 11.58 -2.59
C LEU A 321 -25.94 12.74 -2.77
N ASN A 322 -24.67 12.44 -3.04
CA ASN A 322 -23.67 13.44 -3.38
C ASN A 322 -23.81 13.84 -4.86
N PRO A 323 -24.31 15.04 -5.19
CA PRO A 323 -24.45 15.44 -6.59
C PRO A 323 -23.15 16.03 -7.17
N PHE A 324 -22.09 16.18 -6.37
CA PHE A 324 -20.86 16.88 -6.76
C PHE A 324 -19.77 15.95 -7.26
N PHE A 325 -19.93 14.64 -7.10
CA PHE A 325 -19.01 13.66 -7.63
C PHE A 325 -19.72 12.35 -7.98
N TYR A 326 -19.80 12.06 -9.28
CA TYR A 326 -20.38 10.82 -9.81
C TYR A 326 -19.30 9.84 -10.30
N GLY A 327 -18.02 10.12 -10.08
CA GLY A 327 -16.89 9.39 -10.67
C GLY A 327 -16.30 10.10 -11.90
N VAL A 328 -15.30 9.47 -12.52
CA VAL A 328 -14.45 10.10 -13.54
C VAL A 328 -14.16 9.15 -14.71
N THR A 329 -14.10 9.70 -15.92
CA THR A 329 -13.55 8.97 -17.07
C THR A 329 -12.03 8.99 -16.98
N LEU A 330 -11.42 7.81 -16.83
CA LEU A 330 -9.97 7.64 -16.77
C LEU A 330 -9.44 7.55 -18.20
N VAL A 331 -9.03 8.70 -18.73
CA VAL A 331 -8.58 8.85 -20.12
C VAL A 331 -7.14 8.36 -20.25
N HIS A 332 -6.92 7.43 -21.17
CA HIS A 332 -5.61 6.85 -21.47
C HIS A 332 -5.35 6.87 -22.98
N GLU A 333 -4.07 6.96 -23.34
CA GLU A 333 -3.62 6.80 -24.72
C GLU A 333 -2.84 5.47 -24.88
N PRO A 334 -3.20 4.61 -25.85
CA PRO A 334 -4.28 4.79 -26.82
C PRO A 334 -5.68 4.67 -26.19
N LYS A 335 -6.67 5.38 -26.74
CA LYS A 335 -8.06 5.46 -26.24
C LYS A 335 -8.75 4.14 -25.88
N GLN A 336 -8.32 3.02 -26.46
CA GLN A 336 -8.81 1.68 -26.13
C GLN A 336 -8.54 1.25 -24.67
N PHE A 337 -7.65 1.95 -23.96
CA PHE A 337 -7.38 1.77 -22.54
C PHE A 337 -8.22 2.71 -21.65
N THR A 338 -9.04 3.60 -22.24
CA THR A 338 -9.91 4.51 -21.49
C THR A 338 -11.09 3.73 -20.91
N TYR A 339 -11.45 4.01 -19.67
CA TYR A 339 -12.60 3.41 -19.00
C TYR A 339 -13.29 4.41 -18.07
N GLN A 340 -14.55 4.13 -17.76
CA GLN A 340 -15.35 4.94 -16.85
C GLN A 340 -15.29 4.33 -15.45
N SER A 341 -15.10 5.19 -14.45
CA SER A 341 -15.33 4.88 -13.04
C SER A 341 -16.55 5.63 -12.51
N ASP A 342 -17.27 5.01 -11.60
CA ASP A 342 -18.39 5.62 -10.88
C ASP A 342 -18.06 5.74 -9.39
N ALA A 343 -18.52 6.84 -8.78
CA ALA A 343 -18.50 7.01 -7.33
C ALA A 343 -19.94 7.09 -6.84
N ILE A 344 -20.39 6.03 -6.17
CA ILE A 344 -21.74 5.93 -5.61
C ILE A 344 -21.68 6.43 -4.17
N SER A 345 -22.01 7.70 -3.98
CA SER A 345 -21.69 8.39 -2.73
C SER A 345 -22.84 9.21 -2.15
N ALA A 346 -22.77 9.45 -0.84
CA ALA A 346 -23.74 10.23 -0.10
C ALA A 346 -23.07 11.16 0.90
N ASN A 347 -23.63 12.36 1.05
CA ASN A 347 -23.15 13.41 1.95
C ASN A 347 -24.00 13.42 3.21
N THR A 348 -23.35 13.33 4.37
CA THR A 348 -23.96 13.39 5.70
C THR A 348 -23.56 14.68 6.38
N HIS A 349 -24.55 15.49 6.77
CA HIS A 349 -24.29 16.72 7.52
C HIS A 349 -23.67 16.41 8.89
N ILE A 350 -22.66 17.19 9.29
CA ILE A 350 -22.03 17.08 10.61
C ILE A 350 -22.02 18.40 11.36
N SER A 351 -21.98 18.29 12.68
CA SER A 351 -21.96 19.45 13.58
C SER A 351 -20.55 19.77 14.07
N LYS A 352 -20.41 20.87 14.81
CA LYS A 352 -19.15 21.23 15.48
C LYS A 352 -18.65 20.15 16.45
N SER A 353 -19.51 19.28 16.97
CA SER A 353 -19.10 18.21 17.90
C SER A 353 -18.00 17.32 17.29
N PHE A 354 -18.04 17.10 15.98
CA PHE A 354 -17.10 16.25 15.24
C PHE A 354 -15.64 16.70 15.32
N PHE A 355 -15.42 17.96 15.67
CA PHE A 355 -14.11 18.59 15.81
C PHE A 355 -13.66 18.69 17.28
N THR A 356 -14.56 18.36 18.22
CA THR A 356 -14.31 18.49 19.66
C THR A 356 -14.44 17.19 20.44
N SER A 357 -15.08 16.17 19.86
CA SER A 357 -15.29 14.85 20.45
C SER A 357 -15.13 13.75 19.41
N HIS A 358 -14.76 12.57 19.87
CA HIS A 358 -14.73 11.37 19.03
C HIS A 358 -16.15 10.91 18.68
N HIS A 359 -16.32 10.45 17.44
CA HIS A 359 -17.54 9.86 16.91
C HIS A 359 -17.22 8.49 16.30
N LYS A 360 -18.21 7.60 16.28
CA LYS A 360 -18.06 6.24 15.74
C LYS A 360 -18.48 6.20 14.28
N TYR A 361 -17.55 5.86 13.40
CA TYR A 361 -17.79 5.66 11.98
C TYR A 361 -17.68 4.18 11.68
N ARG A 362 -18.75 3.59 11.15
CA ARG A 362 -18.82 2.16 10.92
C ARG A 362 -19.31 1.88 9.51
N VAL A 363 -18.67 0.91 8.85
CA VAL A 363 -19.19 0.28 7.64
C VAL A 363 -19.38 -1.20 7.88
N GLU A 364 -20.50 -1.72 7.42
CA GLU A 364 -20.77 -3.15 7.34
C GLU A 364 -20.75 -3.57 5.88
N TRP A 365 -19.94 -4.57 5.59
CA TRP A 365 -19.58 -4.99 4.25
C TRP A 365 -19.84 -6.48 4.11
N ASP A 366 -20.85 -6.83 3.32
CA ASP A 366 -21.13 -8.21 2.93
C ASP A 366 -20.79 -8.39 1.44
N PRO A 367 -19.75 -9.17 1.10
CA PRO A 367 -19.40 -9.50 -0.28
C PRO A 367 -20.53 -10.28 -0.98
N PRO A 368 -20.56 -10.29 -2.32
CA PRO A 368 -21.55 -11.04 -3.09
C PRO A 368 -21.39 -12.55 -2.91
N ASN A 369 -22.44 -13.29 -3.26
CA ASN A 369 -22.39 -14.74 -3.40
C ASN A 369 -21.59 -15.15 -4.66
N GLU A 370 -21.35 -16.45 -4.83
CA GLU A 370 -20.60 -16.98 -5.99
C GLU A 370 -21.17 -16.59 -7.36
N ASP A 371 -22.47 -16.31 -7.46
CA ASP A 371 -23.11 -15.87 -8.70
C ASP A 371 -23.06 -14.35 -8.91
N GLY A 372 -22.30 -13.62 -8.07
CA GLY A 372 -22.19 -12.16 -8.08
C GLY A 372 -23.46 -11.45 -7.57
N SER A 373 -24.45 -12.19 -7.06
CA SER A 373 -25.69 -11.63 -6.53
C SER A 373 -25.60 -11.37 -5.02
N GLU A 374 -26.53 -10.56 -4.51
CA GLU A 374 -26.64 -10.21 -3.09
C GLU A 374 -25.41 -9.43 -2.57
N GLY A 375 -25.26 -9.34 -1.25
CA GLY A 375 -24.28 -8.49 -0.60
C GLY A 375 -24.74 -7.03 -0.44
N TYR A 376 -24.07 -6.31 0.45
CA TYR A 376 -24.36 -4.92 0.73
C TYR A 376 -23.16 -4.18 1.33
N LEU A 377 -23.23 -2.85 1.24
CA LEU A 377 -22.48 -1.92 2.06
C LEU A 377 -23.47 -1.03 2.81
N LYS A 378 -23.33 -0.95 4.13
CA LYS A 378 -24.14 -0.06 4.98
C LYS A 378 -23.25 0.72 5.93
N TRP A 379 -23.44 2.03 5.93
CA TRP A 379 -22.69 2.95 6.78
C TRP A 379 -23.53 3.41 7.96
N TYR A 380 -22.86 3.56 9.10
CA TYR A 380 -23.42 3.99 10.36
C TYR A 380 -22.56 5.06 11.00
N LEU A 381 -23.23 6.02 11.64
CA LEU A 381 -22.63 7.09 12.41
C LEU A 381 -23.22 7.07 13.81
N ASP A 382 -22.37 6.89 14.83
CA ASP A 382 -22.78 6.74 16.23
C ASP A 382 -23.91 5.70 16.41
N GLY A 383 -23.78 4.58 15.71
CA GLY A 383 -24.76 3.48 15.73
C GLY A 383 -26.03 3.73 14.93
N LYS A 384 -26.15 4.85 14.21
CA LYS A 384 -27.32 5.19 13.40
C LYS A 384 -27.03 4.99 11.92
N PHE A 385 -27.93 4.32 11.21
CA PHE A 385 -27.84 4.14 9.77
C PHE A 385 -27.84 5.48 9.02
N ILE A 386 -26.91 5.65 8.08
CA ILE A 386 -26.78 6.86 7.26
C ILE A 386 -26.84 6.60 5.75
N TYR A 387 -26.32 5.47 5.26
CA TYR A 387 -26.28 5.19 3.82
C TYR A 387 -26.20 3.69 3.55
N GLY A 388 -26.79 3.22 2.45
CA GLY A 388 -26.79 1.81 2.07
C GLY A 388 -26.78 1.59 0.56
N ILE A 389 -25.98 0.62 0.12
CA ILE A 389 -25.90 0.11 -1.25
C ILE A 389 -26.06 -1.42 -1.18
N HIS A 390 -27.05 -1.95 -1.87
CA HIS A 390 -27.21 -3.39 -2.09
C HIS A 390 -26.57 -3.79 -3.41
N GLY A 391 -26.04 -5.01 -3.51
CA GLY A 391 -25.48 -5.55 -4.76
C GLY A 391 -26.48 -5.49 -5.93
N SER A 392 -27.78 -5.58 -5.66
CA SER A 392 -28.82 -5.41 -6.68
C SER A 392 -28.84 -4.03 -7.34
N ASN A 393 -28.35 -2.97 -6.67
CA ASN A 393 -28.27 -1.64 -7.26
C ASN A 393 -27.21 -1.58 -8.36
N LEU A 394 -26.17 -2.41 -8.28
CA LEU A 394 -24.97 -2.38 -9.14
C LEU A 394 -25.14 -3.12 -10.48
N LYS A 395 -26.24 -3.86 -10.65
CA LYS A 395 -26.57 -4.60 -11.88
C LYS A 395 -26.56 -3.75 -13.14
N LEU A 396 -26.74 -2.43 -13.02
CA LEU A 396 -26.74 -1.49 -14.13
C LEU A 396 -25.40 -1.45 -14.88
N THR A 397 -24.28 -1.64 -14.19
CA THR A 397 -22.93 -1.69 -14.78
C THR A 397 -22.32 -3.09 -14.76
N GLY A 398 -23.02 -4.06 -14.17
CA GLY A 398 -22.52 -5.42 -13.97
C GLY A 398 -21.48 -5.53 -12.85
N THR A 399 -21.15 -4.43 -12.18
CA THR A 399 -20.26 -4.42 -11.01
C THR A 399 -20.90 -5.09 -9.80
N GLU A 400 -20.07 -5.46 -8.85
CA GLU A 400 -20.48 -6.11 -7.61
C GLU A 400 -19.98 -5.34 -6.39
N ILE A 401 -20.59 -5.64 -5.23
CA ILE A 401 -20.01 -5.23 -3.94
C ILE A 401 -18.60 -5.82 -3.88
N PRO A 402 -17.57 -5.06 -3.46
CA PRO A 402 -16.21 -5.54 -3.46
C PRO A 402 -16.05 -6.90 -2.79
N SER A 403 -15.29 -7.77 -3.44
CA SER A 403 -14.90 -9.09 -2.95
C SER A 403 -13.38 -9.22 -2.82
N GLU A 404 -12.63 -8.18 -3.21
CA GLU A 404 -11.18 -8.09 -3.08
C GLU A 404 -10.72 -8.00 -1.62
N PRO A 405 -9.54 -8.55 -1.25
CA PRO A 405 -8.90 -8.22 0.01
C PRO A 405 -8.53 -6.73 0.04
N MET A 406 -9.01 -6.02 1.05
CA MET A 406 -8.82 -4.58 1.19
C MET A 406 -8.08 -4.25 2.48
N TYR A 407 -7.24 -3.22 2.44
CA TYR A 407 -6.49 -2.73 3.59
C TYR A 407 -7.02 -1.37 4.04
N LEU A 408 -6.73 -1.00 5.29
CA LEU A 408 -7.22 0.22 5.93
C LEU A 408 -6.27 1.40 5.72
N LEU A 409 -6.84 2.59 5.54
CA LEU A 409 -6.13 3.85 5.41
C LEU A 409 -6.71 4.93 6.32
N MET A 410 -5.81 5.77 6.82
CA MET A 410 -6.15 6.96 7.60
C MET A 410 -5.23 8.09 7.15
N ASN A 411 -5.78 9.25 6.78
CA ASN A 411 -4.97 10.40 6.41
C ASN A 411 -5.68 11.73 6.67
N THR A 412 -4.89 12.80 6.66
CA THR A 412 -5.39 14.15 6.44
C THR A 412 -4.71 14.71 5.19
N ALA A 413 -5.42 14.67 4.07
CA ALA A 413 -4.99 15.39 2.89
C ALA A 413 -5.27 16.89 3.06
N VAL A 414 -4.55 17.69 2.28
CA VAL A 414 -4.89 19.09 2.00
C VAL A 414 -4.88 19.29 0.50
N ALA A 415 -5.97 19.79 -0.08
CA ALA A 415 -6.11 19.94 -1.53
C ALA A 415 -6.93 21.19 -1.89
N SER A 416 -6.59 21.86 -3.00
CA SER A 416 -7.34 23.03 -3.48
C SER A 416 -8.74 22.69 -3.98
N SER A 417 -8.92 21.47 -4.48
CA SER A 417 -10.21 20.91 -4.89
C SER A 417 -11.22 20.80 -3.73
N TRP A 418 -10.74 20.69 -2.49
CA TRP A 418 -11.56 20.73 -1.26
C TRP A 418 -11.66 22.11 -0.61
N GLY A 419 -11.36 23.13 -1.39
CA GLY A 419 -11.32 24.52 -0.95
C GLY A 419 -9.92 24.94 -0.53
N PHE A 420 -9.77 26.25 -0.32
CA PHE A 420 -8.48 26.80 0.08
C PHE A 420 -8.33 26.81 1.60
N PRO A 421 -7.15 26.47 2.14
CA PRO A 421 -6.92 26.49 3.57
C PRO A 421 -6.97 27.90 4.16
N LYS A 422 -8.16 28.30 4.61
CA LYS A 422 -8.40 29.53 5.37
C LYS A 422 -9.29 29.22 6.58
N PRO A 423 -8.86 29.52 7.81
CA PRO A 423 -7.48 29.87 8.19
C PRO A 423 -6.48 28.75 7.83
N CYS A 424 -5.16 29.00 7.88
CA CYS A 424 -4.17 27.94 7.62
C CYS A 424 -4.37 26.77 8.60
N PRO A 425 -4.13 25.51 8.19
CA PRO A 425 -4.44 24.33 8.99
C PRO A 425 -3.38 24.03 10.09
N GLU A 426 -2.67 25.05 10.58
CA GLU A 426 -1.57 24.89 11.54
C GLU A 426 -2.01 24.18 12.82
N GLY A 427 -1.34 23.08 13.15
CA GLY A 427 -1.60 22.34 14.38
C GLY A 427 -2.95 21.60 14.39
N SER A 428 -3.60 21.46 13.24
CA SER A 428 -4.84 20.67 13.13
C SER A 428 -4.49 19.18 13.26
N SER A 429 -5.09 18.48 14.23
CA SER A 429 -4.83 17.05 14.48
C SER A 429 -6.08 16.22 14.26
N PHE A 430 -6.00 15.26 13.33
CA PHE A 430 -7.02 14.24 13.15
C PHE A 430 -6.70 13.11 14.14
N GLU A 431 -7.57 12.91 15.11
CA GLU A 431 -7.35 11.95 16.20
C GLU A 431 -8.18 10.70 15.96
N ILE A 432 -7.53 9.54 16.05
CA ILE A 432 -8.15 8.22 15.97
C ILE A 432 -7.89 7.53 17.30
N ASP A 433 -8.98 7.29 18.03
CA ASP A 433 -9.01 6.64 19.33
C ASP A 433 -8.87 5.12 19.16
N TYR A 434 -9.63 4.52 18.25
CA TYR A 434 -9.42 3.12 17.89
C TYR A 434 -9.84 2.82 16.46
N VAL A 435 -9.35 1.69 15.95
CA VAL A 435 -9.92 0.97 14.81
C VAL A 435 -10.11 -0.49 15.15
N ARG A 436 -11.28 -1.01 14.81
CA ARG A 436 -11.66 -2.41 15.04
C ARG A 436 -12.31 -2.97 13.79
N ALA A 437 -11.86 -4.15 13.39
CA ALA A 437 -12.36 -4.88 12.24
C ALA A 437 -12.83 -6.26 12.71
N TYR A 438 -14.03 -6.66 12.31
CA TYR A 438 -14.72 -7.88 12.77
C TYR A 438 -15.16 -8.73 11.58
N GLN A 439 -15.18 -10.05 11.76
CA GLN A 439 -15.73 -11.00 10.79
C GLN A 439 -16.82 -11.84 11.45
N ALA A 440 -17.82 -12.21 10.65
CA ALA A 440 -18.95 -13.00 11.11
C ALA A 440 -18.51 -14.44 11.37
N LYS A 441 -19.01 -15.03 12.45
CA LYS A 441 -18.67 -16.38 12.85
C LYS A 441 -19.16 -17.39 11.82
N GLY A 442 -18.23 -18.18 11.27
CA GLY A 442 -18.55 -19.23 10.31
C GLY A 442 -19.02 -18.72 8.94
N GLU A 443 -18.80 -17.44 8.62
CA GLU A 443 -19.12 -16.86 7.33
C GLU A 443 -17.96 -17.11 6.34
N PRO A 444 -18.12 -17.99 5.33
CA PRO A 444 -17.05 -18.31 4.39
C PRO A 444 -16.69 -17.15 3.45
N LYS A 445 -17.58 -16.18 3.22
CA LYS A 445 -17.28 -14.99 2.40
C LYS A 445 -16.31 -14.03 3.08
N HIS A 446 -16.18 -14.12 4.41
CA HIS A 446 -15.33 -13.24 5.19
C HIS A 446 -13.95 -13.87 5.32
N ILE A 447 -12.96 -13.29 4.64
CA ILE A 447 -11.61 -13.88 4.50
C ILE A 447 -10.57 -12.92 5.04
N LEU A 448 -9.67 -13.41 5.89
CA LEU A 448 -8.50 -12.66 6.36
C LEU A 448 -7.31 -12.92 5.42
N GLY A 449 -6.51 -11.88 5.16
CA GLY A 449 -5.23 -12.00 4.49
C GLY A 449 -5.14 -11.17 3.21
N CYS A 450 -3.95 -10.66 2.94
CA CYS A 450 -3.69 -9.80 1.78
C CYS A 450 -3.55 -10.56 0.46
N SER A 451 -3.16 -11.83 0.53
CA SER A 451 -2.96 -12.71 -0.64
C SER A 451 -3.54 -14.09 -0.38
N THR A 452 -4.86 -14.22 -0.55
CA THR A 452 -5.58 -15.47 -0.29
C THR A 452 -5.45 -16.45 -1.46
N GLU A 453 -5.82 -17.72 -1.26
CA GLU A 453 -5.84 -18.72 -2.34
C GLU A 453 -6.81 -18.32 -3.47
N GLU A 454 -7.97 -17.78 -3.10
CA GLU A 454 -9.00 -17.35 -4.05
C GLU A 454 -8.65 -16.03 -4.74
N ARG A 455 -7.99 -15.13 -4.01
CA ARG A 455 -7.64 -13.80 -4.48
C ARG A 455 -6.15 -13.50 -4.25
N PRO A 456 -5.25 -14.21 -4.95
CA PRO A 456 -3.81 -14.02 -4.75
C PRO A 456 -3.39 -12.63 -5.23
N THR A 457 -2.42 -12.05 -4.52
CA THR A 457 -1.85 -10.71 -4.83
C THR A 457 -0.32 -10.71 -4.76
N SER A 458 0.27 -11.55 -3.90
CA SER A 458 1.71 -11.54 -3.57
C SER A 458 2.64 -11.61 -4.78
N ARG A 459 2.44 -12.61 -5.65
CA ARG A 459 3.28 -12.79 -6.86
C ARG A 459 3.08 -11.67 -7.88
N PHE A 460 1.89 -11.08 -7.96
CA PHE A 460 1.62 -9.95 -8.85
C PHE A 460 2.32 -8.70 -8.36
N ILE A 461 2.19 -8.37 -7.08
CA ILE A 461 2.91 -7.23 -6.47
C ILE A 461 4.42 -7.42 -6.62
N GLN A 462 4.94 -8.63 -6.38
CA GLN A 462 6.36 -8.93 -6.56
C GLN A 462 6.82 -8.74 -8.02
N GLY A 463 6.00 -9.18 -8.98
CA GLY A 463 6.28 -9.03 -10.42
C GLY A 463 6.26 -7.58 -10.91
N HIS A 464 5.52 -6.70 -10.21
CA HIS A 464 5.34 -5.28 -10.54
C HIS A 464 5.89 -4.36 -9.45
N LYS A 465 6.88 -4.83 -8.67
CA LYS A 465 7.32 -4.17 -7.43
C LYS A 465 7.70 -2.68 -7.57
N GLU A 466 8.17 -2.27 -8.75
CA GLU A 466 8.56 -0.89 -9.02
C GLU A 466 7.38 0.07 -8.97
N ASP A 467 6.17 -0.41 -9.26
CA ASP A 467 4.92 0.36 -9.23
C ASP A 467 4.43 0.64 -7.81
N TYR A 468 4.96 -0.08 -6.81
CA TYR A 468 4.57 0.01 -5.40
C TYR A 468 5.62 0.70 -4.52
N MET A 469 6.69 1.24 -5.08
CA MET A 469 7.80 1.84 -4.31
C MET A 469 8.25 3.20 -4.87
N ASN A 470 8.87 4.01 -4.01
CA ASN A 470 9.37 5.33 -4.39
C ASN A 470 10.76 5.19 -5.03
N THR A 471 10.77 4.81 -6.31
CA THR A 471 11.99 4.61 -7.09
C THR A 471 12.80 5.91 -7.28
N ILE A 472 12.12 7.06 -7.26
CA ILE A 472 12.73 8.39 -7.40
C ILE A 472 13.70 8.67 -6.25
N ASP A 473 13.33 8.29 -5.03
CA ASP A 473 14.14 8.44 -3.82
C ASP A 473 15.03 7.22 -3.53
N GLY A 474 15.14 6.30 -4.50
CA GLY A 474 16.05 5.16 -4.44
C GLY A 474 15.58 4.01 -3.54
N GLN A 475 14.28 3.95 -3.23
CA GLN A 475 13.69 2.82 -2.51
C GLN A 475 13.90 1.52 -3.30
N LYS A 476 14.37 0.47 -2.61
CA LYS A 476 14.71 -0.83 -3.23
C LYS A 476 13.61 -1.88 -3.08
N GLU A 477 12.82 -1.76 -2.02
CA GLU A 477 11.73 -2.68 -1.68
C GLU A 477 10.49 -1.86 -1.29
N PRO A 478 9.26 -2.29 -1.67
CA PRO A 478 8.03 -1.55 -1.35
C PRO A 478 7.80 -1.32 0.15
N LEU A 479 8.19 -2.29 0.99
CA LEU A 479 8.13 -2.20 2.45
C LEU A 479 9.43 -2.74 3.04
N LEU A 480 9.96 -2.03 4.04
CA LEU A 480 11.07 -2.53 4.83
C LEU A 480 10.62 -3.63 5.79
N ALA A 481 11.51 -4.59 6.05
CA ALA A 481 11.28 -5.60 7.07
C ALA A 481 11.12 -4.94 8.44
N ILE A 482 10.22 -5.51 9.27
CA ILE A 482 9.97 -5.02 10.61
C ILE A 482 11.23 -5.16 11.47
N GLN A 483 11.70 -4.04 12.01
CA GLN A 483 12.81 -4.00 12.94
C GLN A 483 12.39 -4.58 14.28
N ARG A 484 13.30 -5.25 14.98
CA ARG A 484 13.07 -5.75 16.33
C ARG A 484 14.18 -5.23 17.25
N GLY A 485 13.96 -4.03 17.78
CA GLY A 485 14.92 -3.29 18.58
C GLY A 485 15.94 -2.53 17.72
N GLY A 486 17.04 -2.11 18.33
CA GLY A 486 18.10 -1.35 17.66
C GLY A 486 17.90 0.17 17.63
N GLY A 487 16.73 0.67 18.05
CA GLY A 487 16.51 2.10 18.28
C GLY A 487 17.39 2.62 19.41
N TYR A 488 17.79 3.90 19.33
CA TYR A 488 18.55 4.54 20.40
C TYR A 488 17.69 4.68 21.67
N CYS A 489 18.30 4.41 22.83
CA CYS A 489 17.71 4.56 24.14
C CYS A 489 18.72 5.14 25.13
N GLU A 490 18.25 5.97 26.05
CA GLU A 490 19.03 6.45 27.18
C GLU A 490 18.74 5.62 28.43
N THR A 491 17.46 5.26 28.59
CA THR A 491 16.86 4.56 29.72
C THR A 491 16.08 3.32 29.26
N ASN A 492 15.74 2.43 30.19
CA ASN A 492 14.97 1.22 29.86
C ASN A 492 13.54 1.56 29.44
N GLU A 493 12.99 2.66 29.97
CA GLU A 493 11.66 3.19 29.68
C GLU A 493 11.52 3.59 28.21
N ASP A 494 12.61 4.05 27.57
CA ASP A 494 12.63 4.34 26.12
C ASP A 494 12.30 3.11 25.26
N CYS A 495 12.47 1.91 25.81
CA CYS A 495 12.23 0.62 25.17
C CYS A 495 10.95 -0.06 25.68
N GLY A 496 10.12 0.64 26.46
CA GLY A 496 8.88 0.09 27.03
C GLY A 496 9.10 -0.92 28.16
N TYR A 497 10.17 -0.77 28.95
CA TYR A 497 10.36 -1.55 30.18
C TYR A 497 9.19 -1.35 31.18
N PRO A 498 8.80 -2.38 31.96
CA PRO A 498 9.36 -3.74 32.04
C PRO A 498 8.79 -4.77 31.06
N THR A 499 7.79 -4.42 30.28
CA THR A 499 6.97 -5.41 29.56
C THR A 499 7.33 -5.57 28.09
N LYS A 500 8.01 -4.59 27.48
CA LYS A 500 8.19 -4.54 26.01
C LYS A 500 9.63 -4.73 25.56
N GLY A 501 10.57 -4.14 26.27
CA GLY A 501 11.99 -4.20 25.93
C GLY A 501 12.87 -3.53 26.99
N GLU A 502 14.17 -3.63 26.77
CA GLU A 502 15.19 -3.07 27.66
C GLU A 502 16.27 -2.34 26.86
N CYS A 503 16.89 -1.33 27.48
CA CYS A 503 18.00 -0.61 26.88
C CYS A 503 19.31 -1.35 27.16
N SER A 504 19.90 -1.96 26.12
CA SER A 504 21.16 -2.67 26.27
C SER A 504 22.35 -1.72 26.50
N GLY A 505 23.46 -2.26 27.00
CA GLY A 505 24.64 -1.48 27.38
C GLY A 505 25.28 -0.64 26.26
N ASN A 506 24.96 -0.93 24.99
CA ASN A 506 25.37 -0.13 23.83
C ASN A 506 24.35 0.98 23.45
N LYS A 507 23.41 1.32 24.34
CA LYS A 507 22.36 2.34 24.13
C LYS A 507 21.43 2.02 22.96
N ARG A 508 21.02 0.75 22.87
CA ARG A 508 20.08 0.23 21.88
C ARG A 508 18.95 -0.55 22.54
N CYS A 509 17.73 -0.44 22.03
CA CYS A 509 16.63 -1.25 22.56
C CYS A 509 16.75 -2.71 22.13
N ALA A 510 16.45 -3.63 23.04
CA ALA A 510 16.29 -5.05 22.78
C ALA A 510 14.86 -5.45 23.17
N CYS A 511 14.08 -5.95 22.20
CA CYS A 511 12.67 -6.23 22.40
C CYS A 511 12.40 -7.63 22.94
N GLN A 512 11.40 -7.75 23.79
CA GLN A 512 10.79 -9.02 24.17
C GLN A 512 10.06 -9.66 22.97
N ASP A 513 9.65 -10.92 23.08
CA ASP A 513 9.11 -11.70 21.96
C ASP A 513 7.82 -11.14 21.34
N ASN A 514 6.97 -10.53 22.14
CA ASN A 514 5.71 -9.94 21.68
C ASN A 514 5.83 -8.50 21.15
N PHE A 515 7.05 -7.95 21.07
CA PHE A 515 7.22 -6.54 20.72
C PHE A 515 8.25 -6.33 19.62
N THR A 516 7.97 -5.36 18.77
CA THR A 516 8.75 -4.99 17.59
C THR A 516 8.89 -3.49 17.47
N GLY A 517 9.53 -3.06 16.39
CA GLY A 517 9.92 -1.70 16.12
C GLY A 517 11.27 -1.35 16.75
N PRO A 518 11.86 -0.20 16.35
CA PRO A 518 13.16 0.22 16.84
C PRO A 518 13.19 0.38 18.36
N LYS A 519 12.07 0.83 18.96
CA LYS A 519 11.92 1.06 20.41
C LYS A 519 11.04 0.04 21.13
N CYS A 520 10.68 -1.07 20.47
CA CYS A 520 9.83 -2.12 21.09
C CYS A 520 8.43 -1.65 21.49
N LEU A 521 7.94 -0.54 20.94
CA LEU A 521 6.65 0.05 21.33
C LEU A 521 5.47 -0.54 20.55
N SER A 522 5.71 -1.32 19.50
CA SER A 522 4.64 -1.94 18.71
C SER A 522 4.47 -3.40 19.11
N HIS A 523 3.24 -3.84 19.32
CA HIS A 523 2.96 -5.26 19.53
C HIS A 523 3.24 -6.03 18.23
N ALA A 524 3.92 -7.16 18.32
CA ALA A 524 4.17 -8.04 17.20
C ALA A 524 2.83 -8.49 16.60
N GLY A 525 2.57 -8.12 15.35
CA GLY A 525 1.51 -8.65 14.52
C GLY A 525 2.16 -9.19 13.25
N PHE A 526 1.74 -10.34 12.76
CA PHE A 526 2.25 -10.88 11.50
C PHE A 526 1.06 -11.31 10.65
N ASP A 527 1.20 -11.15 9.33
CA ASP A 527 0.31 -11.81 8.38
C ASP A 527 0.58 -13.32 8.43
N ASP A 528 -0.24 -14.01 9.22
CA ASP A 528 -0.31 -15.46 9.32
C ASP A 528 -0.65 -16.13 7.97
N THR A 529 -1.05 -15.35 6.96
CA THR A 529 -1.31 -15.82 5.59
C THR A 529 -0.20 -15.50 4.60
N SER A 530 1.06 -15.42 5.07
CA SER A 530 2.19 -15.62 4.16
C SER A 530 1.93 -16.92 3.40
N PRO A 531 1.76 -16.90 2.06
CA PRO A 531 1.59 -18.15 1.33
C PRO A 531 2.77 -19.04 1.72
N PRO A 532 2.56 -20.37 1.90
CA PRO A 532 3.68 -21.25 2.11
C PRO A 532 4.70 -20.90 1.03
N VAL A 533 5.95 -20.73 1.43
CA VAL A 533 7.05 -20.72 0.46
C VAL A 533 6.87 -22.05 -0.26
N GLU A 534 6.21 -22.03 -1.42
CA GLU A 534 6.32 -23.12 -2.36
C GLU A 534 7.80 -23.14 -2.61
N ASP A 535 8.47 -24.15 -2.00
CA ASP A 535 9.76 -24.60 -2.47
C ASP A 535 9.71 -24.50 -3.99
N ILE A 536 10.78 -24.00 -4.59
CA ILE A 536 10.96 -24.06 -6.04
C ILE A 536 11.08 -25.55 -6.39
N GLY A 537 9.96 -26.25 -6.31
CA GLY A 537 9.66 -27.41 -7.07
C GLY A 537 9.64 -26.87 -8.47
N PHE A 538 10.79 -26.95 -9.12
CA PHE A 538 10.77 -27.31 -10.52
C PHE A 538 9.77 -28.45 -10.60
N ASP A 539 8.56 -28.13 -11.07
CA ASP A 539 7.68 -29.11 -11.69
C ASP A 539 8.65 -29.95 -12.50
N ARG A 540 8.80 -31.22 -12.12
CA ARG A 540 9.76 -32.10 -12.79
C ARG A 540 9.32 -32.08 -14.24
N MET A 541 9.93 -31.20 -15.03
CA MET A 541 9.75 -31.15 -16.45
C MET A 541 10.15 -32.55 -16.83
N ARG A 542 9.17 -33.39 -17.14
CA ARG A 542 9.39 -34.75 -17.61
C ARG A 542 10.00 -34.54 -18.98
N MET A 543 11.29 -34.17 -19.00
CA MET A 543 12.10 -34.12 -20.19
C MET A 543 12.05 -35.55 -20.70
N SER A 544 11.34 -35.73 -21.80
CA SER A 544 11.28 -37.03 -22.42
C SER A 544 12.74 -37.48 -22.69
N PRO A 545 13.04 -38.79 -22.61
CA PRO A 545 14.36 -39.28 -22.98
C PRO A 545 14.82 -38.77 -24.35
N ALA A 546 13.88 -38.51 -25.27
CA ALA A 546 14.14 -37.92 -26.58
C ALA A 546 14.66 -36.47 -26.50
N PHE A 547 14.12 -35.63 -25.61
CA PHE A 547 14.59 -34.26 -25.43
C PHE A 547 16.02 -34.21 -24.89
N LEU A 548 16.34 -35.07 -23.91
CA LEU A 548 17.71 -35.20 -23.39
C LEU A 548 18.70 -35.65 -24.47
N VAL A 549 18.32 -36.63 -25.30
CA VAL A 549 19.14 -37.07 -26.43
C VAL A 549 19.38 -35.95 -27.43
N MET A 550 18.37 -35.11 -27.73
CA MET A 550 18.56 -33.96 -28.63
C MET A 550 19.54 -32.93 -28.05
N VAL A 551 19.40 -32.58 -26.77
CA VAL A 551 20.29 -31.60 -26.11
C VAL A 551 21.72 -32.11 -26.06
N PHE A 552 21.94 -33.38 -25.67
CA PHE A 552 23.28 -33.98 -25.67
C PHE A 552 23.87 -34.08 -27.07
N SER A 553 23.07 -34.40 -28.09
CA SER A 553 23.52 -34.47 -29.48
C SER A 553 23.94 -33.09 -30.02
N ALA A 554 23.17 -32.05 -29.70
CA ALA A 554 23.49 -30.67 -30.06
C ALA A 554 24.78 -30.18 -29.38
N LEU A 555 24.95 -30.48 -28.09
CA LEU A 555 26.18 -30.18 -27.34
C LEU A 555 27.40 -30.89 -27.92
N MET A 556 27.27 -32.19 -28.25
CA MET A 556 28.37 -32.95 -28.83
C MET A 556 28.75 -32.44 -30.23
N ALA A 557 27.75 -32.09 -31.05
CA ALA A 557 27.98 -31.47 -32.35
C ALA A 557 28.68 -30.10 -32.22
N PHE A 558 28.29 -29.29 -31.23
CA PHE A 558 28.94 -28.01 -30.95
C PHE A 558 30.40 -28.19 -30.51
N VAL A 559 30.68 -29.12 -29.61
CA VAL A 559 32.06 -29.43 -29.16
C VAL A 559 32.91 -29.95 -30.32
N LEU A 560 32.37 -30.83 -31.16
CA LEU A 560 33.06 -31.31 -32.37
C LEU A 560 33.33 -30.17 -33.36
N PHE A 561 32.35 -29.29 -33.57
CA PHE A 561 32.50 -28.14 -34.46
C PHE A 561 33.60 -27.17 -33.96
N VAL A 562 33.58 -26.82 -32.67
CA VAL A 562 34.63 -26.01 -32.05
C VAL A 562 35.98 -26.71 -32.12
N GLY A 563 36.03 -28.02 -31.86
CA GLY A 563 37.24 -28.84 -31.98
C GLY A 563 37.83 -28.81 -33.39
N ILE A 564 36.99 -28.94 -34.43
CA ILE A 564 37.40 -28.86 -35.84
C ILE A 564 37.94 -27.45 -36.17
N ILE A 565 37.28 -26.39 -35.69
CA ILE A 565 37.75 -25.01 -35.91
C ILE A 565 39.11 -24.79 -35.25
N VAL A 566 39.28 -25.22 -33.99
CA VAL A 566 40.55 -25.08 -33.25
C VAL A 566 41.65 -25.92 -33.91
N PHE A 567 41.35 -27.14 -34.35
CA PHE A 567 42.31 -27.99 -35.05
C PHE A 567 42.72 -27.41 -36.42
N LYS A 568 41.75 -26.88 -37.20
CA LYS A 568 42.04 -26.17 -38.45
C LYS A 568 42.89 -24.92 -38.23
N ARG A 569 42.59 -24.13 -37.18
CA ARG A 569 43.39 -22.96 -36.79
C ARG A 569 44.80 -23.33 -36.37
N ARG A 570 44.98 -24.39 -35.56
CA ARG A 570 46.31 -24.87 -35.17
C ARG A 570 47.13 -25.32 -36.38
N LYS A 571 46.53 -26.03 -37.33
CA LYS A 571 47.20 -26.47 -38.55
C LYS A 571 47.64 -25.29 -39.45
N GLN A 572 46.89 -24.18 -39.46
CA GLN A 572 47.28 -22.95 -40.16
C GLN A 572 48.41 -22.17 -39.47
N VAL A 573 48.59 -22.33 -38.16
CA VAL A 573 49.65 -21.64 -37.39
C VAL A 573 51.01 -22.33 -37.56
N GLU A 574 51.06 -23.66 -37.72
CA GLU A 574 52.31 -24.39 -38.00
C GLU A 574 52.90 -24.09 -39.40
N GLU A 575 52.09 -23.59 -40.34
CA GLU A 575 52.54 -23.21 -41.69
C GLU A 575 53.14 -21.77 -41.73
N TYR A 576 52.94 -20.97 -40.67
CA TYR A 576 53.42 -19.58 -40.56
C TYR A 576 54.75 -19.42 -39.81
N GLU A 577 55.31 -20.49 -39.24
CA GLU A 577 56.59 -20.47 -38.50
C GLU A 577 57.85 -20.65 -39.38
N GLN A 578 57.73 -20.57 -40.72
CA GLN A 578 58.88 -20.60 -41.64
C GLN A 578 59.05 -19.33 -42.50
N LEU A 579 59.09 -18.14 -41.90
CA LEU A 579 59.60 -16.93 -42.57
C LEU A 579 60.51 -16.09 -41.62
N PRO A 580 61.60 -15.49 -42.13
CA PRO A 580 62.70 -14.93 -41.33
C PRO A 580 62.41 -13.57 -40.65
N SER A 581 63.24 -13.24 -39.67
CA SER A 581 63.08 -12.21 -38.64
C SER A 581 63.03 -10.74 -39.11
N ALA A 582 62.37 -9.94 -38.27
CA ALA A 582 61.96 -8.55 -38.45
C ALA A 582 63.11 -7.52 -38.38
N ASP A 583 63.89 -7.40 -39.46
CA ASP A 583 64.86 -6.29 -39.61
C ASP A 583 64.73 -5.50 -40.93
N ASN A 584 63.68 -5.70 -41.74
CA ASN A 584 63.56 -5.03 -43.06
C ASN A 584 62.19 -4.41 -43.44
N VAL A 585 61.32 -4.06 -42.49
CA VAL A 585 60.11 -3.25 -42.78
C VAL A 585 60.07 -1.96 -41.97
N ALA A 586 61.24 -1.37 -41.75
CA ALA A 586 61.39 0.05 -41.45
C ALA A 586 61.75 0.79 -42.75
N ARG A 587 60.78 0.85 -43.67
CA ARG A 587 60.68 1.79 -44.82
C ARG A 587 59.61 1.24 -45.75
N LEU A 588 58.41 1.81 -45.70
CA LEU A 588 57.51 2.12 -46.81
C LEU A 588 56.18 2.64 -46.24
N ASP A 589 55.98 3.95 -46.44
CA ASP A 589 54.72 4.71 -46.56
C ASP A 589 53.63 4.56 -45.48
N GLY A 590 53.34 5.55 -44.63
CA GLY A 590 53.54 6.99 -44.85
C GLY A 590 52.51 7.61 -45.80
N ASP A 591 51.31 7.03 -45.96
CA ASP A 591 50.30 7.65 -46.85
C ASP A 591 48.81 7.38 -46.55
N ASN A 592 48.44 7.03 -45.30
CA ASN A 592 47.01 6.81 -44.96
C ASN A 592 46.49 7.46 -43.68
N MET A 593 47.26 8.35 -43.04
CA MET A 593 46.77 9.21 -41.94
C MET A 593 46.34 10.63 -42.38
N ALA A 594 46.08 10.83 -43.68
CA ALA A 594 45.63 12.11 -44.24
C ALA A 594 44.18 12.08 -44.81
N ARG A 595 43.38 11.05 -44.51
CA ARG A 595 42.05 10.88 -45.12
C ARG A 595 40.85 10.73 -44.17
N VAL A 596 41.05 10.91 -42.85
CA VAL A 596 39.94 10.84 -41.87
C VAL A 596 39.74 12.16 -41.08
N MET A 597 40.58 13.18 -41.29
CA MET A 597 40.37 14.53 -40.74
C MET A 597 40.14 15.59 -41.84
N GLN A 598 39.15 15.39 -42.71
CA GLN A 598 38.70 16.45 -43.63
C GLN A 598 37.28 16.24 -44.17
N MET A 599 36.28 16.14 -43.29
CA MET A 599 34.87 16.41 -43.62
C MET A 599 34.12 17.02 -42.43
N GLN A 600 34.59 18.18 -41.97
CA GLN A 600 33.79 19.13 -41.19
C GLN A 600 34.22 20.55 -41.61
N GLN A 601 33.21 21.41 -41.82
CA GLN A 601 33.25 22.81 -42.29
C GLN A 601 33.34 23.04 -43.80
N GLN A 602 32.19 23.27 -44.43
CA GLN A 602 31.89 24.53 -45.14
C GLN A 602 30.49 24.45 -45.80
N GLN A 603 29.48 25.13 -45.22
CA GLN A 603 28.51 25.95 -45.98
C GLN A 603 27.56 26.73 -45.05
N GLN A 604 28.01 27.91 -44.64
CA GLN A 604 27.22 29.15 -44.59
C GLN A 604 27.99 30.08 -45.56
N SER A 605 27.42 30.92 -46.41
CA SER A 605 26.30 31.84 -46.24
C SER A 605 25.91 32.47 -47.59
N GLY A 606 24.65 32.87 -47.74
CA GLY A 606 24.20 33.84 -48.75
C GLY A 606 22.88 34.46 -48.29
N VAL A 607 22.90 35.78 -48.05
CA VAL A 607 21.93 36.60 -47.31
C VAL A 607 20.97 37.32 -48.25
N GLN A 608 19.69 37.53 -47.86
CA GLN A 608 19.04 38.86 -47.96
C GLN A 608 17.76 39.01 -47.14
N GLN A 609 17.55 40.26 -46.72
CA GLN A 609 16.66 40.82 -45.70
C GLN A 609 15.18 40.95 -46.12
N GLY A 610 14.31 41.07 -45.10
CA GLY A 610 12.98 41.69 -45.22
C GLY A 610 12.30 41.85 -43.85
N GLU A 611 12.26 43.08 -43.33
CA GLU A 611 11.41 43.51 -42.20
C GLU A 611 9.91 43.57 -42.60
N LEU A 612 8.99 43.39 -41.64
CA LEU A 612 7.89 44.31 -41.26
C LEU A 612 6.66 43.61 -40.60
N SER A 613 6.45 43.92 -39.31
CA SER A 613 5.21 44.44 -38.67
C SER A 613 3.87 43.65 -38.57
N TYR A 614 3.06 44.09 -37.57
CA TYR A 614 1.60 43.94 -37.33
C TYR A 614 1.13 42.67 -36.57
N GLN A 615 0.20 42.69 -35.60
CA GLN A 615 -0.56 43.75 -34.93
C GLN A 615 -1.27 43.19 -33.68
N GLN A 616 -1.43 44.04 -32.67
CA GLN A 616 -2.28 43.87 -31.49
C GLN A 616 -3.71 44.36 -31.81
N SER A 617 -4.74 43.64 -31.36
CA SER A 617 -6.11 44.12 -31.10
C SER A 617 -6.76 43.13 -30.12
N GLY A 618 -7.48 43.48 -29.06
CA GLY A 618 -8.14 44.72 -28.65
C GLY A 618 -9.62 44.40 -28.41
N GLY A 619 -10.07 44.38 -27.15
CA GLY A 619 -11.49 44.25 -26.80
C GLY A 619 -11.76 43.88 -25.34
N GLY A 620 -11.76 44.88 -24.45
CA GLY A 620 -12.27 44.74 -23.07
C GLY A 620 -13.70 45.30 -22.92
N PRO A 621 -14.44 44.94 -21.86
CA PRO A 621 -15.62 45.67 -21.39
C PRO A 621 -15.29 46.63 -20.21
N PRO A 622 -16.18 47.59 -19.88
CA PRO A 622 -15.83 48.86 -19.22
C PRO A 622 -15.78 48.78 -17.67
N PRO A 623 -15.19 49.79 -17.00
CA PRO A 623 -15.03 49.80 -15.54
C PRO A 623 -16.31 50.21 -14.80
N TYR A 624 -16.58 49.52 -13.69
CA TYR A 624 -17.60 49.85 -12.71
C TYR A 624 -16.93 50.62 -11.54
N ASP A 625 -17.52 51.76 -11.17
CA ASP A 625 -17.09 52.64 -10.06
C ASP A 625 -17.78 52.21 -8.75
N PRO A 626 -17.06 51.99 -7.63
CA PRO A 626 -17.70 51.85 -6.33
C PRO A 626 -17.52 53.12 -5.49
N MET A 627 -18.61 53.87 -5.32
CA MET A 627 -18.76 54.79 -4.19
C MET A 627 -19.09 54.02 -2.90
N GLY A 628 -18.22 54.17 -1.90
CA GLY A 628 -18.57 54.44 -0.50
C GLY A 628 -19.28 53.36 0.32
N ALA A 629 -18.50 52.61 1.11
CA ALA A 629 -18.94 52.08 2.41
C ALA A 629 -17.76 52.03 3.38
N ALA A 630 -17.98 52.49 4.62
CA ALA A 630 -16.98 52.64 5.66
C ALA A 630 -16.28 51.31 6.00
N ALA A 631 -14.95 51.28 5.84
CA ALA A 631 -14.12 50.17 6.25
C ALA A 631 -13.95 50.17 7.78
N THR A 632 -14.55 49.18 8.45
CA THR A 632 -13.99 48.68 9.72
C THR A 632 -12.73 47.90 9.37
N ASP A 633 -11.57 48.31 9.90
CA ASP A 633 -10.31 47.56 9.76
C ASP A 633 -10.48 46.14 10.33
N LYS A 634 -10.78 45.17 9.45
CA LYS A 634 -10.62 43.75 9.72
C LYS A 634 -9.25 43.36 9.20
N THR A 635 -8.30 43.14 10.10
CA THR A 635 -7.05 42.49 9.75
C THR A 635 -7.36 41.04 9.34
N VAL A 636 -7.20 40.72 8.05
CA VAL A 636 -7.32 39.36 7.52
C VAL A 636 -5.90 38.84 7.29
N THR A 637 -5.54 37.74 7.94
CA THR A 637 -4.25 37.05 7.70
C THR A 637 -4.43 36.04 6.56
N TYR A 638 -3.68 36.22 5.47
CA TYR A 638 -3.71 35.31 4.33
C TYR A 638 -2.62 34.24 4.47
N CYS A 639 -2.96 32.98 4.15
CA CYS A 639 -1.94 31.97 3.85
C CYS A 639 -1.42 32.24 2.44
N MET A 640 -0.10 32.27 2.25
CA MET A 640 0.54 32.29 0.94
C MET A 640 1.15 30.92 0.70
N ILE A 641 0.72 30.20 -0.33
CA ILE A 641 1.28 28.91 -0.73
C ILE A 641 1.66 29.00 -2.21
N ASP A 642 2.91 28.69 -2.54
CA ASP A 642 3.46 28.68 -3.91
C ASP A 642 3.33 30.02 -4.68
N GLY A 643 3.46 31.14 -3.96
CA GLY A 643 3.37 32.48 -4.56
C GLY A 643 1.97 32.88 -5.02
N ARG A 644 0.95 32.08 -4.73
CA ARG A 644 -0.46 32.40 -4.98
C ARG A 644 -1.10 32.96 -3.71
N LEU A 645 -1.72 34.13 -3.84
CA LEU A 645 -2.69 34.63 -2.87
C LEU A 645 -3.89 33.69 -2.88
N LEU A 646 -4.30 33.21 -1.70
CA LEU A 646 -5.58 32.54 -1.56
C LEU A 646 -6.68 33.63 -1.61
N ASP A 647 -7.53 33.61 -2.63
CA ASP A 647 -8.55 34.59 -3.13
C ASP A 647 -8.08 35.70 -4.10
N GLU A 648 -8.74 35.74 -5.26
CA GLU A 648 -9.65 36.86 -5.62
C GLU A 648 -11.08 36.49 -5.26
#